data_AF-A0A8H7ULP2-F1
#
_entry.id   AF-A0A8H7ULP2-F1
#
_cell.length_a   1.000
_cell.length_b   1.000
_cell.length_c   1.000
_cell.angle_alpha   90.00
_cell.angle_beta   90.00
_cell.angle_gamma   90.00
#
_symmetry.space_group_name_H-M   'P 1'
#
loop_
_entity.id
_entity.type
_entity.pdbx_description
1 polymer ?
#
loop_
_entity_poly.entity_id
_entity_poly.type
_entity_poly.pdbx_seq_one_letter_code
_entity_poly.pdbx_strand_id
1 'polypeptide(L)'
;MDKELNSLINKYKASCQELKEINSKIETVNSSEQVIANHLSASTSTSTNSSINTYTKEETDEKLNQIINKLKLDVDTVLTKRLAETKATKSAVQSYIDNTIWTLFSRTELQNNTLLFNNDQKRINDKKCLIKLISILFEMDQEQVENDEYKTQLHDWMIHIITIYLRLGGINEKKKILVLLTTTSNIESWAIPLIQINAEKMSHANEFLDTLDTIFIQPKEWTWTEDDFLVALDQLAIDFNYSKLVESVDPQKDSFDVVLNLSQDLINKLMQGIQRSKGMDSLMKRLAQTMIQISILLIDSITEKGWECQDQVDTFMSQLIYGFYDLKDNGGWFFLPNIPFKALSIDALWLVTMRILQIKNATPPPTSISDVLDDNLPNITRFQYELHDNQMQGFFMLNCLANIATCIPSGVDEISAINDPKSTLSACIVTVISYTLFTVAFVDKDLREVFYKDVRDNFGPICKSHPFIISLLFRWTAEHIAIMERMALYLFHSLKLDNWKILKDDLKLLHKLMSSASKITSMTSQQIAQIQLAKYIIQHLNYDYKCYSIDPNVSKSQPWHSRKMPFLNYNVHEEVAFILLDACQQYQPLPDTNLNNTNENKGAIELVGTVTTAVSTYLPIADQIQLLKSTYDNTTNNSNSSSNGNTANDFINWAWSVAIKLRLYDCPISPRASDIENSITLPFLKLVLNSYNSVSSSHSALLIYISFMLSVTSRHFLRFESNDGWMKLLVILKKGKPEAVIHIFSEIIPSFVYMHGDDFFNDESLSDFFKHMIELKTDPMLIKAAAKIHKKSANTGIGLIIGSHVWHAHLIDSVSDLMDENGKGFSYVDLVMHSWLKTVFRKSDWMWHSGYVNIVDSLCKFAFIFYRHGMVYHMLIEEHKRMETTKLQQSTNSPRLTRFIKNMVVSDGGPYASLLVGEWSVLKANKGPGIEQKFHWFAFEVLVMETIKETAFREELCSQITKLSSTLLKNDQEQQSTIDLATAYKLTSQKKPMDYLVIYRWLQHIIMMPIDHPLLPLYLQMFFSLYYLNINDEVTLGFVCFNKKTEWTTKLRDYIASVQTYHGQKITTNTTTTTTINTAIVTKNDNNNNQQDQDKDGNSNSGHTVLNAEVLQQFYYAMWLWLGNADLIGLLDNIHQLPSHYDIHRLELCYAKKLESDQPWNHFENYWMDLVEIEQLEQDFLNFPWEGSEKFRTDDSDSIDDPSSLTTTDDLISLSTTTRRLRLITDESTIEPLPALIINEPSTSTSTSSIKKRMNLK
;
A
#
# COMPACT_ATOMS: atom_id res chain seq x y z
N MET A 1 -23.93 -3.96 -78.66
CA MET A 1 -23.45 -3.86 -77.28
C MET A 1 -24.40 -4.55 -76.31
N ASP A 2 -25.61 -4.04 -76.03
CA ASP A 2 -26.52 -4.60 -74.99
C ASP A 2 -26.84 -6.10 -75.13
N LYS A 3 -27.14 -6.60 -76.35
CA LYS A 3 -27.42 -8.03 -76.57
C LYS A 3 -26.18 -8.92 -76.50
N GLU A 4 -25.01 -8.35 -76.72
CA GLU A 4 -23.78 -9.11 -76.89
C GLU A 4 -23.13 -9.42 -75.55
N LEU A 5 -23.04 -8.43 -74.65
CA LEU A 5 -22.62 -8.67 -73.26
C LEU A 5 -23.59 -9.59 -72.53
N ASN A 6 -24.90 -9.33 -72.66
CA ASN A 6 -25.92 -10.17 -72.02
C ASN A 6 -25.90 -11.61 -72.60
N SER A 7 -25.67 -11.77 -73.91
CA SER A 7 -25.46 -13.11 -74.50
C SER A 7 -24.19 -13.79 -74.02
N LEU A 8 -23.08 -13.06 -73.85
CA LEU A 8 -21.81 -13.61 -73.39
C LEU A 8 -21.87 -14.01 -71.91
N ILE A 9 -22.49 -13.18 -71.06
CA ILE A 9 -22.72 -13.48 -69.65
C ILE A 9 -23.67 -14.68 -69.51
N ASN A 10 -24.74 -14.75 -70.30
CA ASN A 10 -25.63 -15.93 -70.30
C ASN A 10 -24.93 -17.20 -70.79
N LYS A 11 -24.03 -17.11 -71.77
CA LYS A 11 -23.19 -18.26 -72.20
C LYS A 11 -22.19 -18.69 -71.14
N TYR A 12 -21.66 -17.74 -70.37
CA TYR A 12 -20.81 -18.03 -69.23
C TYR A 12 -21.61 -18.67 -68.09
N LYS A 13 -22.79 -18.13 -67.76
CA LYS A 13 -23.76 -18.69 -66.80
C LYS A 13 -24.14 -20.13 -67.16
N ALA A 14 -24.47 -20.39 -68.42
CA ALA A 14 -24.77 -21.75 -68.92
C ALA A 14 -23.56 -22.69 -68.78
N SER A 15 -22.37 -22.26 -69.21
CA SER A 15 -21.13 -23.06 -69.06
C SER A 15 -20.82 -23.40 -67.60
N CYS A 16 -21.02 -22.47 -66.67
CA CYS A 16 -20.82 -22.69 -65.23
C CYS A 16 -21.84 -23.66 -64.63
N GLN A 17 -23.11 -23.59 -65.05
CA GLN A 17 -24.14 -24.55 -64.62
C GLN A 17 -23.86 -25.96 -65.14
N GLU A 18 -23.49 -26.09 -66.41
CA GLU A 18 -23.11 -27.38 -67.01
C GLU A 18 -21.87 -27.99 -66.32
N LEU A 19 -20.90 -27.14 -65.93
CA LEU A 19 -19.72 -27.58 -65.19
C LEU A 19 -20.07 -28.09 -63.79
N LYS A 20 -20.97 -27.39 -63.07
CA LYS A 20 -21.49 -27.84 -61.77
C LYS A 20 -22.26 -29.17 -61.90
N GLU A 21 -23.07 -29.31 -62.95
CA GLU A 21 -23.80 -30.57 -63.22
C GLU A 21 -22.83 -31.73 -63.49
N ILE A 22 -21.77 -31.50 -64.27
CA ILE A 22 -20.76 -32.53 -64.55
C ILE A 22 -19.97 -32.90 -63.28
N ASN A 23 -19.57 -31.91 -62.47
CA ASN A 23 -18.91 -32.19 -61.20
C ASN A 23 -19.80 -33.00 -60.25
N SER A 24 -21.10 -32.68 -60.17
CA SER A 24 -22.05 -33.49 -59.39
C SER A 24 -22.17 -34.92 -59.92
N LYS A 25 -22.19 -35.10 -61.25
CA LYS A 25 -22.21 -36.43 -61.89
C LYS A 25 -20.92 -37.19 -61.63
N ILE A 26 -19.76 -36.54 -61.64
CA ILE A 26 -18.46 -37.14 -61.29
C ILE A 26 -18.48 -37.63 -59.84
N GLU A 27 -19.00 -36.86 -58.90
CA GLU A 27 -19.17 -37.29 -57.50
C GLU A 27 -20.10 -38.51 -57.39
N THR A 28 -21.18 -38.58 -58.18
CA THR A 28 -22.05 -39.77 -58.21
C THR A 28 -21.33 -41.00 -58.82
N VAL A 29 -20.49 -40.81 -59.83
CA VAL A 29 -19.72 -41.91 -60.44
C VAL A 29 -18.65 -42.43 -59.47
N ASN A 30 -17.91 -41.53 -58.84
CA ASN A 30 -16.88 -41.88 -57.85
C ASN A 30 -17.47 -42.58 -56.62
N SER A 31 -18.62 -42.12 -56.13
CA SER A 31 -19.34 -42.80 -55.04
C SER A 31 -19.86 -44.18 -55.46
N SER A 32 -20.35 -44.34 -56.70
CA SER A 32 -20.78 -45.65 -57.22
C SER A 32 -19.61 -46.63 -57.41
N GLU A 33 -18.42 -46.15 -57.79
CA GLU A 33 -17.19 -46.94 -57.87
C GLU A 33 -16.77 -47.46 -56.50
N GLN A 34 -16.83 -46.61 -55.47
CA GLN A 34 -16.60 -47.02 -54.08
C GLN A 34 -17.58 -48.11 -53.63
N VAL A 35 -18.84 -48.07 -54.07
CA VAL A 35 -19.82 -49.13 -53.79
C VAL A 35 -19.46 -50.46 -54.50
N ILE A 36 -19.02 -50.40 -55.77
CA ILE A 36 -18.62 -51.60 -56.53
C ILE A 36 -17.35 -52.22 -55.95
N ALA A 37 -16.34 -51.41 -55.61
CA ALA A 37 -15.11 -51.86 -54.95
C ALA A 37 -15.39 -52.48 -53.57
N ASN A 38 -16.35 -51.92 -52.81
CA ASN A 38 -16.80 -52.49 -51.53
C ASN A 38 -17.53 -53.83 -51.68
N HIS A 39 -18.30 -54.05 -52.76
CA HIS A 39 -18.94 -55.35 -53.03
C HIS A 39 -17.94 -56.45 -53.43
N LEU A 40 -16.91 -56.11 -54.21
CA LEU A 40 -15.85 -57.06 -54.61
C LEU A 40 -14.95 -57.46 -53.42
N SER A 41 -14.64 -56.52 -52.52
CA SER A 41 -13.89 -56.77 -51.29
C SER A 41 -14.69 -57.48 -50.19
N ALA A 42 -16.02 -57.36 -50.18
CA ALA A 42 -16.90 -58.12 -49.27
C ALA A 42 -17.07 -59.59 -49.68
N SER A 43 -16.83 -59.94 -50.94
CA SER A 43 -17.01 -61.30 -51.49
C SER A 43 -15.84 -62.25 -51.22
N THR A 44 -14.72 -61.77 -50.68
CA THR A 44 -13.49 -62.55 -50.42
C THR A 44 -13.32 -62.99 -48.97
N SER A 45 -14.22 -62.61 -48.05
CA SER A 45 -14.07 -62.87 -46.61
C SER A 45 -14.87 -64.04 -46.04
N THR A 46 -15.63 -64.80 -46.85
CA THR A 46 -16.40 -65.97 -46.37
C THR A 46 -16.52 -67.10 -47.38
N SER A 47 -15.55 -68.02 -47.42
CA SER A 47 -15.81 -69.48 -47.45
C SER A 47 -14.52 -70.27 -47.61
N THR A 48 -14.28 -71.12 -46.63
CA THR A 48 -13.34 -72.22 -46.64
C THR A 48 -13.83 -73.32 -47.59
N ASN A 49 -12.86 -73.95 -48.28
CA ASN A 49 -12.94 -75.19 -49.09
C ASN A 49 -13.07 -75.04 -50.62
N SER A 50 -12.28 -75.89 -51.28
CA SER A 50 -12.19 -76.21 -52.72
C SER A 50 -11.25 -75.34 -53.58
N SER A 51 -9.97 -75.69 -53.52
CA SER A 51 -8.98 -75.49 -54.57
C SER A 51 -9.46 -76.13 -55.88
N ILE A 52 -10.01 -75.31 -56.80
CA ILE A 52 -10.07 -75.55 -58.27
C ILE A 52 -10.58 -74.33 -59.10
N ASN A 53 -11.16 -73.25 -58.53
CA ASN A 53 -11.79 -72.17 -59.33
C ASN A 53 -11.09 -70.77 -59.32
N THR A 54 -9.78 -70.68 -59.13
CA THR A 54 -9.06 -69.38 -59.11
C THR A 54 -8.76 -68.78 -60.48
N TYR A 55 -8.71 -69.56 -61.57
CA TYR A 55 -8.27 -69.03 -62.88
C TYR A 55 -9.33 -68.23 -63.66
N THR A 56 -10.63 -68.41 -63.41
CA THR A 56 -11.69 -67.72 -64.17
C THR A 56 -12.15 -66.39 -63.55
N LYS A 57 -11.77 -66.11 -62.30
CA LYS A 57 -12.21 -64.92 -61.54
C LYS A 57 -11.27 -63.73 -61.73
N GLU A 58 -9.97 -63.97 -61.89
CA GLU A 58 -8.98 -62.93 -62.18
C GLU A 58 -9.19 -62.29 -63.56
N GLU A 59 -9.59 -63.07 -64.58
CA GLU A 59 -9.80 -62.54 -65.94
C GLU A 59 -11.03 -61.60 -66.05
N THR A 60 -12.05 -61.81 -65.22
CA THR A 60 -13.23 -60.93 -65.18
C THR A 60 -12.95 -59.61 -64.46
N ASP A 61 -12.15 -59.64 -63.40
CA ASP A 61 -11.77 -58.46 -62.63
C ASP A 61 -10.81 -57.56 -63.43
N GLU A 62 -9.92 -58.13 -64.24
CA GLU A 62 -9.06 -57.37 -65.15
C GLU A 62 -9.87 -56.62 -66.24
N LYS A 63 -10.90 -57.25 -66.81
CA LYS A 63 -11.77 -56.62 -67.82
C LYS A 63 -12.62 -55.48 -67.21
N LEU A 64 -13.12 -55.65 -65.99
CA LEU A 64 -13.86 -54.60 -65.28
C LEU A 64 -12.97 -53.38 -64.98
N ASN A 65 -11.76 -53.62 -64.49
CA ASN A 65 -10.79 -52.55 -64.23
C ASN A 65 -10.38 -51.80 -65.50
N GLN A 66 -10.25 -52.51 -66.64
CA GLN A 66 -10.00 -51.85 -67.93
C GLN A 66 -11.16 -50.95 -68.37
N ILE A 67 -12.41 -51.36 -68.14
CA ILE A 67 -13.60 -50.54 -68.47
C ILE A 67 -13.69 -49.30 -67.57
N ILE A 68 -13.43 -49.46 -66.27
CA ILE A 68 -13.43 -48.33 -65.31
C ILE A 68 -12.34 -47.32 -65.67
N ASN A 69 -11.13 -47.77 -65.98
CA ASN A 69 -10.03 -46.89 -66.38
C ASN A 69 -10.32 -46.16 -67.70
N LYS A 70 -11.02 -46.81 -68.64
CA LYS A 70 -11.46 -46.16 -69.88
C LYS A 70 -12.54 -45.11 -69.62
N LEU A 71 -13.52 -45.41 -68.76
CA LEU A 71 -14.57 -44.47 -68.40
C LEU A 71 -14.00 -43.25 -67.66
N LYS A 72 -13.02 -43.44 -66.77
CA LYS A 72 -12.30 -42.34 -66.09
C LYS A 72 -11.60 -41.43 -67.09
N LEU A 73 -10.88 -42.02 -68.05
CA LEU A 73 -10.21 -41.25 -69.08
C LEU A 73 -11.21 -40.46 -69.94
N ASP A 74 -12.36 -41.05 -70.28
CA ASP A 74 -13.42 -40.37 -71.02
C ASP A 74 -14.06 -39.24 -70.19
N VAL A 75 -14.32 -39.45 -68.89
CA VAL A 75 -14.86 -38.42 -67.98
C VAL A 75 -13.87 -37.27 -67.77
N ASP A 76 -12.59 -37.59 -67.56
CA ASP A 76 -11.54 -36.58 -67.41
C ASP A 76 -11.35 -35.76 -68.69
N THR A 77 -11.46 -36.39 -69.87
CA THR A 77 -11.42 -35.65 -71.14
C THR A 77 -12.63 -34.72 -71.30
N VAL A 78 -13.82 -35.12 -70.86
CA VAL A 78 -15.01 -34.26 -70.88
C VAL A 78 -14.89 -33.13 -69.86
N LEU A 79 -14.43 -33.40 -68.64
CA LEU A 79 -14.22 -32.39 -67.60
C LEU A 79 -13.19 -31.34 -68.04
N THR A 80 -12.03 -31.79 -68.54
CA THR A 80 -10.97 -30.89 -69.03
C THR A 80 -11.45 -30.04 -70.20
N LYS A 81 -12.26 -30.61 -71.11
CA LYS A 81 -12.90 -29.85 -72.20
C LYS A 81 -13.86 -28.79 -71.66
N ARG A 82 -14.73 -29.13 -70.70
CA ARG A 82 -15.69 -28.15 -70.15
C ARG A 82 -15.04 -27.09 -69.29
N LEU A 83 -14.00 -27.43 -68.52
CA LEU A 83 -13.15 -26.45 -67.84
C LEU A 83 -12.51 -25.49 -68.84
N ALA A 84 -12.06 -25.98 -70.00
CA ALA A 84 -11.53 -25.13 -71.06
C ALA A 84 -12.63 -24.24 -71.68
N GLU A 85 -13.84 -24.74 -71.90
CA GLU A 85 -14.99 -23.97 -72.40
C GLU A 85 -15.42 -22.86 -71.40
N THR A 86 -15.50 -23.17 -70.10
CA THR A 86 -15.81 -22.19 -69.05
C THR A 86 -14.71 -21.13 -68.94
N LYS A 87 -13.43 -21.52 -69.03
CA LYS A 87 -12.31 -20.57 -69.07
C LYS A 87 -12.35 -19.70 -70.33
N ALA A 88 -12.70 -20.26 -71.48
CA ALA A 88 -12.80 -19.52 -72.73
C ALA A 88 -13.96 -18.51 -72.71
N THR A 89 -15.13 -18.90 -72.20
CA THR A 89 -16.29 -18.00 -72.08
C THR A 89 -16.06 -16.91 -71.03
N LYS A 90 -15.43 -17.23 -69.89
CA LYS A 90 -14.94 -16.25 -68.91
C LYS A 90 -13.99 -15.24 -69.55
N SER A 91 -12.99 -15.73 -70.28
CA SER A 91 -12.00 -14.89 -70.98
C SER A 91 -12.65 -14.04 -72.08
N ALA A 92 -13.70 -14.53 -72.74
CA ALA A 92 -14.47 -13.76 -73.73
C ALA A 92 -15.25 -12.61 -73.10
N VAL A 93 -15.89 -12.82 -71.94
CA VAL A 93 -16.55 -11.74 -71.18
C VAL A 93 -15.52 -10.72 -70.69
N GLN A 94 -14.41 -11.18 -70.09
CA GLN A 94 -13.32 -10.31 -69.64
C GLN A 94 -12.76 -9.49 -70.81
N SER A 95 -12.46 -10.13 -71.94
CA SER A 95 -11.94 -9.43 -73.12
C SER A 95 -12.95 -8.43 -73.68
N TYR A 96 -14.25 -8.73 -73.63
CA TYR A 96 -15.27 -7.76 -74.03
C TYR A 96 -15.29 -6.54 -73.09
N ILE A 97 -15.24 -6.76 -71.77
CA ILE A 97 -15.19 -5.69 -70.76
C ILE A 97 -13.92 -4.86 -70.96
N ASP A 98 -12.76 -5.50 -71.03
CA ASP A 98 -11.46 -4.84 -71.22
C ASP A 98 -11.44 -4.07 -72.54
N ASN A 99 -11.84 -4.68 -73.67
CA ASN A 99 -11.89 -4.00 -74.95
C ASN A 99 -12.85 -2.80 -74.91
N THR A 100 -13.99 -2.92 -74.24
CA THR A 100 -14.91 -1.81 -74.07
C THR A 100 -14.25 -0.68 -73.28
N ILE A 101 -13.59 -0.98 -72.16
CA ILE A 101 -12.83 0.00 -71.36
C ILE A 101 -11.70 0.64 -72.19
N TRP A 102 -10.92 -0.16 -72.92
CA TRP A 102 -9.83 0.29 -73.79
C TRP A 102 -10.30 1.14 -74.97
N THR A 103 -11.52 0.91 -75.47
CA THR A 103 -12.11 1.75 -76.54
C THR A 103 -12.66 3.07 -76.01
N LEU A 104 -13.05 3.12 -74.74
CA LEU A 104 -13.62 4.30 -74.09
C LEU A 104 -12.53 5.28 -73.60
N PHE A 105 -11.37 4.79 -73.15
CA PHE A 105 -10.30 5.62 -72.60
C PHE A 105 -8.93 5.30 -73.22
N SER A 106 -8.16 6.32 -73.58
CA SER A 106 -6.76 6.11 -73.99
C SER A 106 -5.86 5.82 -72.77
N ARG A 107 -4.80 5.04 -72.97
CA ARG A 107 -3.85 4.59 -71.92
C ARG A 107 -3.21 5.76 -71.14
N THR A 108 -3.11 6.93 -71.77
CA THR A 108 -2.60 8.19 -71.21
C THR A 108 -3.65 8.94 -70.38
N GLU A 109 -4.94 8.77 -70.66
CA GLU A 109 -6.03 9.41 -69.93
C GLU A 109 -6.29 8.71 -68.58
N LEU A 110 -6.21 7.38 -68.51
CA LEU A 110 -6.35 6.64 -67.25
C LEU A 110 -5.21 6.87 -66.24
N GLN A 111 -4.03 7.31 -66.70
CA GLN A 111 -2.85 7.57 -65.85
C GLN A 111 -2.82 8.98 -65.24
N ASN A 112 -3.47 9.95 -65.88
CA ASN A 112 -3.53 11.32 -65.38
C ASN A 112 -4.74 11.47 -64.44
N ASN A 113 -4.51 11.62 -63.14
CA ASN A 113 -5.51 11.79 -62.07
C ASN A 113 -6.39 13.08 -62.17
N THR A 114 -6.57 13.66 -63.35
CA THR A 114 -7.19 14.98 -63.57
C THR A 114 -8.46 14.94 -64.44
N LEU A 115 -9.11 13.79 -64.57
CA LEU A 115 -10.29 13.62 -65.44
C LEU A 115 -11.58 13.41 -64.65
N LEU A 116 -12.29 14.51 -64.36
CA LEU A 116 -13.74 14.50 -64.16
C LEU A 116 -14.43 14.25 -65.52
N PHE A 117 -15.66 13.72 -65.52
CA PHE A 117 -16.54 13.76 -66.70
C PHE A 117 -16.80 15.23 -67.12
N ASN A 118 -15.85 15.86 -67.80
CA ASN A 118 -16.01 17.20 -68.37
C ASN A 118 -17.15 17.19 -69.39
N ASN A 119 -17.82 18.34 -69.56
CA ASN A 119 -19.05 18.56 -70.34
C ASN A 119 -18.97 18.25 -71.85
N ASP A 120 -17.95 17.55 -72.33
CA ASP A 120 -17.84 17.09 -73.70
C ASP A 120 -18.86 15.98 -73.99
N GLN A 121 -19.60 16.12 -75.09
CA GLN A 121 -20.65 15.19 -75.51
C GLN A 121 -20.15 13.74 -75.65
N LYS A 122 -18.87 13.56 -76.02
CA LYS A 122 -18.22 12.24 -76.10
C LYS A 122 -18.11 11.59 -74.72
N ARG A 123 -17.62 12.33 -73.72
CA ARG A 123 -17.48 11.86 -72.34
C ARG A 123 -18.84 11.61 -71.65
N ILE A 124 -19.88 12.35 -72.02
CA ILE A 124 -21.26 12.09 -71.57
C ILE A 124 -21.78 10.76 -72.14
N ASN A 125 -21.43 10.43 -73.38
CA ASN A 125 -21.78 9.13 -73.98
C ASN A 125 -20.98 7.99 -73.32
N ASP A 126 -19.70 8.21 -73.01
CA ASP A 126 -18.86 7.23 -72.31
C ASP A 126 -19.38 6.98 -70.88
N LYS A 127 -19.78 8.04 -70.18
CA LYS A 127 -20.49 7.99 -68.89
C LYS A 127 -21.80 7.18 -68.97
N LYS A 128 -22.62 7.45 -69.98
CA LYS A 128 -23.86 6.71 -70.23
C LYS A 128 -23.60 5.24 -70.57
N CYS A 129 -22.50 4.95 -71.26
CA CYS A 129 -22.10 3.59 -71.59
C CYS A 129 -21.71 2.82 -70.32
N LEU A 130 -20.85 3.40 -69.48
CA LEU A 130 -20.42 2.76 -68.22
C LEU A 130 -21.56 2.53 -67.24
N ILE A 131 -22.45 3.52 -67.01
CA ILE A 131 -23.57 3.30 -66.08
C ILE A 131 -24.56 2.27 -66.63
N LYS A 132 -24.74 2.17 -67.95
CA LYS A 132 -25.55 1.12 -68.57
C LYS A 132 -24.93 -0.27 -68.37
N LEU A 133 -23.60 -0.39 -68.52
CA LEU A 133 -22.89 -1.63 -68.23
C LEU A 133 -23.05 -2.03 -66.75
N ILE A 134 -22.90 -1.06 -65.84
CA ILE A 134 -23.11 -1.27 -64.40
C ILE A 134 -24.55 -1.70 -64.12
N SER A 135 -25.56 -1.01 -64.67
CA SER A 135 -26.97 -1.37 -64.49
C SER A 135 -27.30 -2.76 -65.01
N ILE A 136 -26.73 -3.19 -66.15
CA ILE A 136 -26.91 -4.54 -66.69
C ILE A 136 -26.29 -5.59 -65.75
N LEU A 137 -25.11 -5.32 -65.19
CA LEU A 137 -24.46 -6.24 -64.24
C LEU A 137 -25.26 -6.34 -62.93
N PHE A 138 -25.79 -5.23 -62.42
CA PHE A 138 -26.68 -5.21 -61.26
C PHE A 138 -28.01 -5.96 -61.52
N GLU A 139 -28.60 -5.81 -62.72
CA GLU A 139 -29.80 -6.56 -63.11
C GLU A 139 -29.55 -8.08 -63.17
N MET A 140 -28.37 -8.50 -63.65
CA MET A 140 -27.97 -9.90 -63.69
C MET A 140 -27.60 -10.49 -62.31
N ASP A 141 -27.17 -9.65 -61.36
CA ASP A 141 -26.90 -10.06 -59.97
C ASP A 141 -28.21 -10.27 -59.17
N GLN A 142 -29.27 -9.53 -59.52
CA GLN A 142 -30.61 -9.72 -58.96
C GLN A 142 -31.33 -10.99 -59.48
N GLU A 143 -30.89 -11.57 -60.61
CA GLU A 143 -31.41 -12.85 -61.09
C GLU A 143 -30.88 -14.00 -60.21
N GLN A 144 -31.75 -14.63 -59.41
CA GLN A 144 -31.35 -15.66 -58.44
C GLN A 144 -30.70 -16.88 -59.10
N VAL A 145 -29.39 -17.05 -58.89
CA VAL A 145 -28.60 -18.22 -59.30
C VAL A 145 -27.73 -18.72 -58.13
N GLU A 146 -27.85 -20.00 -57.79
CA GLU A 146 -27.05 -20.69 -56.76
C GLU A 146 -25.70 -21.19 -57.30
N ASN A 147 -24.88 -20.31 -57.86
CA ASN A 147 -23.50 -20.65 -58.23
C ASN A 147 -22.52 -19.58 -57.74
N ASP A 148 -21.76 -19.92 -56.70
CA ASP A 148 -20.85 -19.00 -56.02
C ASP A 148 -19.70 -18.54 -56.93
N GLU A 149 -19.14 -19.44 -57.76
CA GLU A 149 -18.03 -19.10 -58.67
C GLU A 149 -18.45 -18.08 -59.74
N TYR A 150 -19.71 -18.14 -60.17
CA TYR A 150 -20.29 -17.15 -61.09
C TYR A 150 -20.49 -15.79 -60.39
N LYS A 151 -21.04 -15.79 -59.17
CA LYS A 151 -21.27 -14.56 -58.39
C LYS A 151 -19.96 -13.85 -58.04
N THR A 152 -18.95 -14.56 -57.55
CA THR A 152 -17.64 -13.98 -57.25
C THR A 152 -17.03 -13.32 -58.49
N GLN A 153 -17.10 -13.99 -59.64
CA GLN A 153 -16.55 -13.42 -60.88
C GLN A 153 -17.36 -12.22 -61.39
N LEU A 154 -18.69 -12.24 -61.22
CA LEU A 154 -19.56 -11.11 -61.54
C LEU A 154 -19.25 -9.90 -60.64
N HIS A 155 -19.07 -10.13 -59.35
CA HIS A 155 -18.66 -9.10 -58.38
C HIS A 155 -17.28 -8.52 -58.68
N ASP A 156 -16.31 -9.35 -59.09
CA ASP A 156 -14.98 -8.86 -59.54
C ASP A 156 -15.10 -7.92 -60.75
N TRP A 157 -15.96 -8.27 -61.72
CA TRP A 157 -16.24 -7.39 -62.88
C TRP A 157 -16.94 -6.11 -62.46
N MET A 158 -17.89 -6.17 -61.53
CA MET A 158 -18.55 -5.01 -60.97
C MET A 158 -17.56 -4.11 -60.22
N ILE A 159 -16.73 -4.65 -59.33
CA ILE A 159 -15.70 -3.87 -58.62
C ILE A 159 -14.77 -3.18 -59.62
N HIS A 160 -14.30 -3.89 -60.65
CA HIS A 160 -13.40 -3.31 -61.65
C HIS A 160 -14.04 -2.13 -62.39
N ILE A 161 -15.28 -2.29 -62.89
CA ILE A 161 -15.97 -1.25 -63.67
C ILE A 161 -16.41 -0.09 -62.76
N ILE A 162 -16.95 -0.40 -61.58
CA ILE A 162 -17.42 0.61 -60.62
C ILE A 162 -16.23 1.43 -60.10
N THR A 163 -15.08 0.81 -59.81
CA THR A 163 -13.87 1.53 -59.39
C THR A 163 -13.42 2.53 -60.45
N ILE A 164 -13.43 2.13 -61.73
CA ILE A 164 -13.11 3.04 -62.85
C ILE A 164 -14.15 4.16 -62.93
N TYR A 165 -15.43 3.84 -62.77
CA TYR A 165 -16.51 4.83 -62.83
C TYR A 165 -16.48 5.82 -61.66
N LEU A 166 -16.18 5.37 -60.44
CA LEU A 166 -16.03 6.21 -59.26
C LEU A 166 -14.76 7.07 -59.33
N ARG A 167 -13.67 6.55 -59.91
CA ARG A 167 -12.43 7.32 -60.11
C ARG A 167 -12.60 8.48 -61.10
N LEU A 168 -13.51 8.34 -62.06
CA LEU A 168 -13.79 9.34 -63.11
C LEU A 168 -15.02 10.21 -62.81
N GLY A 169 -15.83 9.79 -61.82
CA GLY A 169 -17.09 10.41 -61.41
C GLY A 169 -16.94 11.42 -60.29
N GLY A 170 -17.93 12.30 -60.16
CA GLY A 170 -18.09 13.17 -59.00
C GLY A 170 -19.14 12.64 -58.02
N ILE A 171 -19.63 13.53 -57.16
CA ILE A 171 -20.57 13.21 -56.05
C ILE A 171 -21.89 12.61 -56.55
N ASN A 172 -22.43 13.10 -57.67
CA ASN A 172 -23.67 12.61 -58.25
C ASN A 172 -23.56 11.17 -58.77
N GLU A 173 -22.37 10.78 -59.23
CA GLU A 173 -22.09 9.44 -59.73
C GLU A 173 -21.97 8.45 -58.58
N LYS A 174 -21.33 8.87 -57.48
CA LYS A 174 -21.26 8.10 -56.24
C LYS A 174 -22.64 7.89 -55.63
N LYS A 175 -23.48 8.94 -55.56
CA LYS A 175 -24.89 8.83 -55.09
C LYS A 175 -25.70 7.83 -55.91
N LYS A 176 -25.54 7.82 -57.24
CA LYS A 176 -26.23 6.86 -58.12
C LYS A 176 -25.80 5.42 -57.86
N ILE A 177 -24.52 5.18 -57.63
CA ILE A 177 -24.03 3.83 -57.28
C ILE A 177 -24.52 3.43 -55.89
N LEU A 178 -24.49 4.34 -54.92
CA LEU A 178 -25.01 4.07 -53.58
C LEU A 178 -26.50 3.72 -53.60
N VAL A 179 -27.31 4.41 -54.41
CA VAL A 179 -28.72 4.06 -54.60
C VAL A 179 -28.89 2.68 -55.26
N LEU A 180 -28.00 2.29 -56.19
CA LEU A 180 -28.04 0.96 -56.79
C LEU A 180 -27.61 -0.12 -55.77
N LEU A 181 -26.60 0.17 -54.96
CA LEU A 181 -26.16 -0.70 -53.86
C LEU A 181 -27.27 -0.86 -52.82
N THR A 182 -28.03 0.20 -52.47
CA THR A 182 -29.17 0.09 -51.54
C THR A 182 -30.34 -0.72 -52.08
N THR A 183 -30.28 -1.19 -53.34
CA THR A 183 -31.27 -2.10 -53.94
C THR A 183 -30.80 -3.54 -54.10
N THR A 184 -29.54 -3.84 -53.76
CA THR A 184 -28.98 -5.20 -53.77
C THR A 184 -28.89 -5.78 -52.36
N SER A 185 -28.98 -7.11 -52.24
CA SER A 185 -28.81 -7.87 -50.99
C SER A 185 -27.46 -8.59 -50.95
N ASN A 186 -26.85 -8.78 -49.77
CA ASN A 186 -25.56 -9.46 -49.54
C ASN A 186 -24.36 -8.70 -50.13
N ILE A 187 -24.16 -7.50 -49.60
CA ILE A 187 -23.11 -6.54 -50.01
C ILE A 187 -21.83 -6.77 -49.20
N GLU A 188 -21.96 -7.34 -47.99
CA GLU A 188 -20.89 -7.60 -47.01
C GLU A 188 -19.57 -8.10 -47.62
N SER A 189 -19.60 -9.03 -48.58
CA SER A 189 -18.39 -9.74 -49.02
C SER A 189 -17.56 -9.04 -50.11
N TRP A 190 -18.16 -8.15 -50.92
CA TRP A 190 -17.52 -7.66 -52.15
C TRP A 190 -17.55 -6.13 -52.33
N ALA A 191 -18.56 -5.45 -51.79
CA ALA A 191 -18.76 -4.02 -52.03
C ALA A 191 -18.07 -3.10 -51.00
N ILE A 192 -17.26 -3.66 -50.10
CA ILE A 192 -16.46 -2.95 -49.08
C ILE A 192 -15.72 -1.71 -49.66
N PRO A 193 -14.97 -1.80 -50.79
CA PRO A 193 -14.20 -0.66 -51.31
C PRO A 193 -15.08 0.44 -51.93
N LEU A 194 -16.35 0.15 -52.22
CA LEU A 194 -17.23 1.03 -52.99
C LEU A 194 -17.97 2.05 -52.13
N ILE A 195 -18.03 1.81 -50.81
CA ILE A 195 -18.79 2.62 -49.83
C ILE A 195 -17.90 3.69 -49.17
N GLN A 196 -16.57 3.58 -49.26
CA GLN A 196 -15.60 4.46 -48.60
C GLN A 196 -15.79 5.94 -48.94
N ILE A 197 -15.75 6.80 -47.92
CA ILE A 197 -15.80 8.27 -48.04
C ILE A 197 -14.55 8.86 -47.40
N ASN A 198 -13.96 9.85 -48.07
CA ASN A 198 -12.89 10.67 -47.52
C ASN A 198 -13.31 12.14 -47.57
N ALA A 199 -13.81 12.66 -46.45
CA ALA A 199 -14.20 14.06 -46.30
C ALA A 199 -13.07 14.82 -45.58
N GLU A 200 -12.26 15.57 -46.33
CA GLU A 200 -11.08 16.27 -45.78
C GLU A 200 -11.31 17.75 -45.46
N LYS A 201 -12.40 18.35 -45.95
CA LYS A 201 -12.68 19.80 -45.81
C LYS A 201 -14.14 20.02 -45.50
N MET A 202 -14.44 21.07 -44.73
CA MET A 202 -15.80 21.44 -44.35
C MET A 202 -16.76 21.69 -45.53
N SER A 203 -16.25 22.01 -46.74
CA SER A 203 -17.06 22.08 -47.97
C SER A 203 -17.74 20.76 -48.33
N HIS A 204 -17.16 19.63 -47.92
CA HIS A 204 -17.70 18.29 -48.17
C HIS A 204 -18.69 17.82 -47.08
N ALA A 205 -18.98 18.65 -46.07
CA ALA A 205 -19.88 18.29 -44.98
C ALA A 205 -21.30 17.96 -45.46
N ASN A 206 -21.85 18.76 -46.37
CA ASN A 206 -23.16 18.51 -46.98
C ASN A 206 -23.16 17.22 -47.82
N GLU A 207 -22.04 16.90 -48.48
CA GLU A 207 -21.90 15.69 -49.30
C GLU A 207 -21.88 14.43 -48.41
N PHE A 208 -21.25 14.54 -47.25
CA PHE A 208 -21.24 13.50 -46.23
C PHE A 208 -22.64 13.27 -45.66
N LEU A 209 -23.36 14.34 -45.29
CA LEU A 209 -24.73 14.28 -44.79
C LEU A 209 -25.74 13.75 -45.82
N ASP A 210 -25.58 14.10 -47.10
CA ASP A 210 -26.42 13.60 -48.19
C ASP A 210 -26.21 12.09 -48.44
N THR A 211 -25.00 11.60 -48.19
CA THR A 211 -24.68 10.18 -48.31
C THR A 211 -25.37 9.37 -47.22
N LEU A 212 -25.34 9.86 -45.97
CA LEU A 212 -26.07 9.24 -44.85
C LEU A 212 -27.58 9.23 -45.10
N ASP A 213 -28.14 10.30 -45.68
CA ASP A 213 -29.55 10.32 -46.08
C ASP A 213 -29.86 9.26 -47.12
N THR A 214 -28.96 9.06 -48.08
CA THR A 214 -29.16 8.09 -49.17
C THR A 214 -29.19 6.65 -48.65
N ILE A 215 -28.46 6.37 -47.56
CA ILE A 215 -28.39 5.04 -46.94
C ILE A 215 -29.53 4.83 -45.93
N PHE A 216 -29.75 5.76 -45.00
CA PHE A 216 -30.67 5.56 -43.88
C PHE A 216 -32.08 6.12 -44.11
N ILE A 217 -32.25 7.19 -44.90
CA ILE A 217 -33.49 7.98 -44.95
C ILE A 217 -34.24 7.84 -46.29
N GLN A 218 -33.55 7.91 -47.43
CA GLN A 218 -34.16 7.89 -48.76
C GLN A 218 -34.82 6.55 -49.16
N PRO A 219 -34.33 5.35 -48.79
CA PRO A 219 -35.03 4.11 -49.15
C PRO A 219 -36.36 3.99 -48.39
N LYS A 220 -37.41 3.61 -49.13
CA LYS A 220 -38.76 3.41 -48.55
C LYS A 220 -38.85 2.13 -47.71
N GLU A 221 -38.18 1.06 -48.16
CA GLU A 221 -38.01 -0.21 -47.46
C GLU A 221 -36.51 -0.59 -47.52
N TRP A 222 -35.97 -1.11 -46.43
CA TRP A 222 -34.58 -1.57 -46.38
C TRP A 222 -34.48 -2.98 -46.97
N THR A 223 -33.66 -3.14 -48.01
CA THR A 223 -33.34 -4.47 -48.59
C THR A 223 -32.08 -5.08 -47.99
N TRP A 224 -31.28 -4.28 -47.29
CA TRP A 224 -30.05 -4.70 -46.62
C TRP A 224 -30.35 -5.50 -45.35
N THR A 225 -29.52 -6.51 -45.12
CA THR A 225 -29.49 -7.22 -43.84
C THR A 225 -28.81 -6.36 -42.77
N GLU A 226 -28.92 -6.78 -41.52
CA GLU A 226 -28.23 -6.12 -40.41
C GLU A 226 -26.70 -6.07 -40.61
N ASP A 227 -26.10 -7.17 -41.08
CA ASP A 227 -24.67 -7.27 -41.38
C ASP A 227 -24.24 -6.32 -42.52
N ASP A 228 -25.07 -6.18 -43.56
CA ASP A 228 -24.82 -5.24 -44.67
C ASP A 228 -24.73 -3.79 -44.16
N PHE A 229 -25.60 -3.39 -43.22
CA PHE A 229 -25.55 -2.06 -42.62
C PHE A 229 -24.33 -1.86 -41.72
N LEU A 230 -23.91 -2.87 -40.97
CA LEU A 230 -22.73 -2.79 -40.10
C LEU A 230 -21.45 -2.61 -40.93
N VAL A 231 -21.29 -3.40 -42.01
CA VAL A 231 -20.15 -3.29 -42.93
C VAL A 231 -20.14 -1.93 -43.61
N ALA A 232 -21.30 -1.43 -44.02
CA ALA A 232 -21.42 -0.09 -44.58
C ALA A 232 -20.99 0.98 -43.57
N LEU A 233 -21.42 0.89 -42.31
CA LEU A 233 -21.00 1.83 -41.24
C LEU A 233 -19.49 1.80 -40.99
N ASP A 234 -18.87 0.64 -40.97
CA ASP A 234 -17.42 0.50 -40.79
C ASP A 234 -16.63 1.11 -41.95
N GLN A 235 -17.14 1.00 -43.19
CA GLN A 235 -16.52 1.66 -44.36
C GLN A 235 -16.79 3.17 -44.43
N LEU A 236 -17.91 3.64 -43.88
CA LEU A 236 -18.20 5.06 -43.78
C LEU A 236 -17.29 5.77 -42.77
N ALA A 237 -16.82 5.07 -41.73
CA ALA A 237 -15.93 5.60 -40.69
C ALA A 237 -16.34 7.01 -40.25
N ILE A 238 -17.59 7.13 -39.77
CA ILE A 238 -18.27 8.41 -39.53
C ILE A 238 -17.48 9.27 -38.53
N ASP A 239 -16.95 8.65 -37.49
CA ASP A 239 -16.11 9.24 -36.45
C ASP A 239 -14.80 9.83 -37.03
N PHE A 240 -14.09 9.06 -37.87
CA PHE A 240 -12.87 9.51 -38.51
C PHE A 240 -13.10 10.68 -39.47
N ASN A 241 -14.13 10.58 -40.31
CA ASN A 241 -14.50 11.66 -41.23
C ASN A 241 -14.96 12.92 -40.48
N TYR A 242 -15.73 12.76 -39.40
CA TYR A 242 -16.14 13.86 -38.55
C TYR A 242 -14.94 14.57 -37.90
N SER A 243 -14.00 13.82 -37.31
CA SER A 243 -12.77 14.38 -36.72
C SER A 243 -11.97 15.20 -37.74
N LYS A 244 -11.74 14.68 -38.95
CA LYS A 244 -11.07 15.43 -40.03
C LYS A 244 -11.81 16.68 -40.47
N LEU A 245 -13.14 16.62 -40.55
CA LEU A 245 -13.96 17.79 -40.89
C LEU A 245 -13.82 18.87 -39.82
N VAL A 246 -13.86 18.49 -38.55
CA VAL A 246 -13.67 19.43 -37.43
C VAL A 246 -12.25 19.97 -37.40
N GLU A 247 -11.21 19.18 -37.61
CA GLU A 247 -9.81 19.63 -37.71
C GLU A 247 -9.61 20.66 -38.83
N SER A 248 -10.34 20.54 -39.95
CA SER A 248 -10.22 21.46 -41.09
C SER A 248 -10.70 22.90 -40.81
N VAL A 249 -11.42 23.11 -39.71
CA VAL A 249 -11.99 24.41 -39.31
C VAL A 249 -10.97 25.22 -38.50
N ASP A 250 -10.56 26.37 -39.02
CA ASP A 250 -9.61 27.27 -38.37
C ASP A 250 -10.32 28.12 -37.29
N PRO A 251 -9.86 28.12 -36.01
CA PRO A 251 -10.48 28.88 -34.92
C PRO A 251 -10.63 30.38 -35.19
N GLN A 252 -9.81 30.96 -36.07
CA GLN A 252 -9.80 32.41 -36.35
C GLN A 252 -10.67 32.81 -37.56
N LYS A 253 -11.09 31.87 -38.41
CA LYS A 253 -11.72 32.15 -39.71
C LYS A 253 -13.15 31.64 -39.86
N ASP A 254 -13.46 30.50 -39.25
CA ASP A 254 -14.76 29.83 -39.38
C ASP A 254 -15.49 29.82 -38.02
N SER A 255 -16.82 30.03 -38.03
CA SER A 255 -17.60 30.10 -36.79
C SER A 255 -17.90 28.70 -36.23
N PHE A 256 -17.83 28.57 -34.90
CA PHE A 256 -18.28 27.40 -34.13
C PHE A 256 -19.67 26.90 -34.57
N ASP A 257 -20.55 27.82 -34.96
CA ASP A 257 -21.90 27.51 -35.43
C ASP A 257 -21.93 26.56 -36.63
N VAL A 258 -20.92 26.58 -37.52
CA VAL A 258 -20.87 25.67 -38.67
C VAL A 258 -20.62 24.23 -38.22
N VAL A 259 -19.73 24.04 -37.24
CA VAL A 259 -19.44 22.73 -36.64
C VAL A 259 -20.62 22.25 -35.80
N LEU A 260 -21.24 23.12 -35.02
CA LEU A 260 -22.41 22.79 -34.23
C LEU A 260 -23.61 22.38 -35.10
N ASN A 261 -23.88 23.12 -36.17
CA ASN A 261 -24.96 22.79 -37.11
C ASN A 261 -24.70 21.43 -37.79
N LEU A 262 -23.46 21.17 -38.24
CA LEU A 262 -23.08 19.86 -38.77
C LEU A 262 -23.31 18.75 -37.74
N SER A 263 -22.92 18.98 -36.49
CA SER A 263 -23.06 18.01 -35.40
C SER A 263 -24.54 17.71 -35.10
N GLN A 264 -25.37 18.75 -35.06
CA GLN A 264 -26.82 18.64 -34.87
C GLN A 264 -27.47 17.87 -36.02
N ASP A 265 -27.15 18.21 -37.27
CA ASP A 265 -27.69 17.54 -38.45
C ASP A 265 -27.28 16.07 -38.50
N LEU A 266 -26.03 15.76 -38.14
CA LEU A 266 -25.51 14.40 -38.08
C LEU A 266 -26.25 13.57 -37.02
N ILE A 267 -26.40 14.09 -35.79
CA ILE A 267 -27.14 13.43 -34.71
C ILE A 267 -28.62 13.26 -35.08
N ASN A 268 -29.25 14.26 -35.68
CA ASN A 268 -30.65 14.16 -36.12
C ASN A 268 -30.85 13.06 -37.17
N LYS A 269 -29.93 12.94 -38.13
CA LYS A 269 -29.99 11.88 -39.16
C LYS A 269 -29.73 10.49 -38.58
N LEU A 270 -28.74 10.36 -37.70
CA LEU A 270 -28.46 9.10 -36.99
C LEU A 270 -29.62 8.69 -36.08
N MET A 271 -30.24 9.65 -35.39
CA MET A 271 -31.44 9.44 -34.55
C MET A 271 -32.63 8.95 -35.39
N GLN A 272 -32.84 9.52 -36.58
CA GLN A 272 -33.86 9.04 -37.52
C GLN A 272 -33.54 7.64 -38.04
N GLY A 273 -32.26 7.33 -38.30
CA GLY A 273 -31.80 5.98 -38.65
C GLY A 273 -32.17 4.96 -37.56
N ILE A 274 -31.86 5.30 -36.30
CA ILE A 274 -32.21 4.54 -35.10
C ILE A 274 -33.72 4.30 -34.98
N GLN A 275 -34.55 5.33 -35.21
CA GLN A 275 -36.01 5.19 -35.15
C GLN A 275 -36.57 4.23 -36.22
N ARG A 276 -35.87 4.08 -37.36
CA ARG A 276 -36.27 3.20 -38.46
C ARG A 276 -35.73 1.78 -38.35
N SER A 277 -34.62 1.53 -37.64
CA SER A 277 -34.02 0.21 -37.43
C SER A 277 -34.76 -0.69 -36.43
N LYS A 278 -36.10 -0.65 -36.43
CA LYS A 278 -36.93 -1.48 -35.55
C LYS A 278 -36.65 -2.96 -35.81
N GLY A 279 -36.08 -3.65 -34.82
CA GLY A 279 -35.76 -5.09 -34.88
C GLY A 279 -34.32 -5.46 -35.25
N MET A 280 -33.41 -4.48 -35.44
CA MET A 280 -31.97 -4.71 -35.70
C MET A 280 -31.12 -4.17 -34.54
N ASP A 281 -30.90 -5.00 -33.52
CA ASP A 281 -30.32 -4.59 -32.23
C ASP A 281 -28.83 -4.18 -32.32
N SER A 282 -28.04 -4.82 -33.19
CA SER A 282 -26.62 -4.49 -33.35
C SER A 282 -26.41 -3.21 -34.15
N LEU A 283 -27.23 -2.97 -35.17
CA LEU A 283 -27.24 -1.72 -35.92
C LEU A 283 -27.60 -0.54 -35.01
N MET A 284 -28.65 -0.70 -34.21
CA MET A 284 -29.07 0.26 -33.18
C MET A 284 -27.92 0.61 -32.24
N LYS A 285 -27.21 -0.40 -31.72
CA LYS A 285 -26.05 -0.22 -30.84
C LYS A 285 -24.92 0.53 -31.51
N ARG A 286 -24.57 0.18 -32.75
CA ARG A 286 -23.50 0.83 -33.50
C ARG A 286 -23.80 2.31 -33.77
N LEU A 287 -25.02 2.61 -34.24
CA LEU A 287 -25.45 3.99 -34.50
C LEU A 287 -25.44 4.84 -33.21
N ALA A 288 -25.97 4.31 -32.11
CA ALA A 288 -25.99 5.02 -30.83
C ALA A 288 -24.57 5.26 -30.27
N GLN A 289 -23.67 4.28 -30.41
CA GLN A 289 -22.25 4.45 -30.06
C GLN A 289 -21.57 5.53 -30.91
N THR A 290 -21.82 5.55 -32.22
CA THR A 290 -21.30 6.60 -33.10
C THR A 290 -21.81 7.98 -32.70
N MET A 291 -23.09 8.11 -32.33
CA MET A 291 -23.63 9.38 -31.83
C MET A 291 -22.92 9.86 -30.57
N ILE A 292 -22.71 8.98 -29.58
CA ILE A 292 -21.96 9.31 -28.36
C ILE A 292 -20.52 9.72 -28.70
N GLN A 293 -19.86 8.97 -29.59
CA GLN A 293 -18.49 9.27 -30.01
C GLN A 293 -18.37 10.64 -30.69
N ILE A 294 -19.35 11.01 -31.54
CA ILE A 294 -19.40 12.35 -32.16
C ILE A 294 -19.54 13.44 -31.08
N SER A 295 -20.37 13.23 -30.06
CA SER A 295 -20.51 14.18 -28.94
C SER A 295 -19.21 14.34 -28.16
N ILE A 296 -18.49 13.24 -27.89
CA ILE A 296 -17.17 13.29 -27.23
C ILE A 296 -16.17 14.06 -28.09
N LEU A 297 -16.05 13.73 -29.38
CA LEU A 297 -15.15 14.41 -30.31
C LEU A 297 -15.47 15.91 -30.44
N LEU A 298 -16.75 16.30 -30.42
CA LEU A 298 -17.16 17.70 -30.41
C LEU A 298 -16.66 18.42 -29.14
N ILE A 299 -16.87 17.82 -27.98
CA ILE A 299 -16.44 18.38 -26.69
C ILE A 299 -14.92 18.52 -26.63
N ASP A 300 -14.19 17.47 -27.02
CA ASP A 300 -12.72 17.50 -27.05
C ASP A 300 -12.23 18.61 -28.00
N SER A 301 -12.84 18.74 -29.19
CA SER A 301 -12.51 19.81 -30.13
C SER A 301 -12.81 21.21 -29.60
N ILE A 302 -13.89 21.40 -28.84
CA ILE A 302 -14.21 22.67 -28.17
C ILE A 302 -13.11 23.02 -27.16
N THR A 303 -12.64 22.03 -26.39
CA THR A 303 -11.57 22.24 -25.40
C THR A 303 -10.22 22.52 -26.04
N GLU A 304 -9.85 21.83 -27.12
CA GLU A 304 -8.59 22.05 -27.84
C GLU A 304 -8.54 23.42 -28.53
N LYS A 305 -9.67 23.87 -29.08
CA LYS A 305 -9.76 25.15 -29.80
C LYS A 305 -10.13 26.34 -28.93
N GLY A 306 -10.52 26.12 -27.68
CA GLY A 306 -10.83 27.16 -26.69
C GLY A 306 -12.10 27.96 -26.99
N TRP A 307 -13.14 27.36 -27.57
CA TRP A 307 -14.39 28.07 -27.88
C TRP A 307 -15.28 28.27 -26.64
N GLU A 308 -15.67 29.51 -26.34
CA GLU A 308 -16.57 29.85 -25.21
C GLU A 308 -18.06 29.77 -25.63
N CYS A 309 -18.66 28.57 -25.55
CA CYS A 309 -19.99 28.30 -26.12
C CYS A 309 -20.90 27.42 -25.24
N GLN A 310 -20.83 27.58 -23.92
CA GLN A 310 -21.50 26.69 -22.95
C GLN A 310 -23.03 26.54 -23.17
N ASP A 311 -23.77 27.63 -23.46
CA ASP A 311 -25.23 27.56 -23.67
C ASP A 311 -25.63 26.71 -24.88
N GLN A 312 -24.82 26.76 -25.94
CA GLN A 312 -25.03 26.02 -27.17
C GLN A 312 -24.70 24.53 -26.97
N VAL A 313 -23.64 24.24 -26.22
CA VAL A 313 -23.28 22.87 -25.78
C VAL A 313 -24.38 22.29 -24.89
N ASP A 314 -24.90 23.06 -23.94
CA ASP A 314 -25.97 22.63 -23.04
C ASP A 314 -27.24 22.27 -23.80
N THR A 315 -27.61 23.08 -24.80
CA THR A 315 -28.77 22.84 -25.67
C THR A 315 -28.58 21.57 -26.49
N PHE A 316 -27.41 21.40 -27.11
CA PHE A 316 -27.07 20.23 -27.92
C PHE A 316 -27.06 18.94 -27.09
N MET A 317 -26.39 18.94 -25.94
CA MET A 317 -26.31 17.79 -25.05
C MET A 317 -27.67 17.43 -24.45
N SER A 318 -28.48 18.44 -24.08
CA SER A 318 -29.85 18.21 -23.60
C SER A 318 -30.73 17.58 -24.68
N GLN A 319 -30.62 18.02 -25.94
CA GLN A 319 -31.34 17.41 -27.06
C GLN A 319 -30.95 15.94 -27.27
N LEU A 320 -29.65 15.62 -27.19
CA LEU A 320 -29.16 14.25 -27.29
C LEU A 320 -29.74 13.36 -26.18
N ILE A 321 -29.68 13.83 -24.93
CA ILE A 321 -30.19 13.11 -23.75
C ILE A 321 -31.70 12.88 -23.87
N TYR A 322 -32.46 13.92 -24.23
CA TYR A 322 -33.91 13.81 -24.41
C TYR A 322 -34.27 12.89 -25.58
N GLY A 323 -33.51 12.93 -26.67
CA GLY A 323 -33.69 12.03 -27.80
C GLY A 323 -33.51 10.56 -27.41
N PHE A 324 -32.47 10.22 -26.64
CA PHE A 324 -32.31 8.85 -26.12
C PHE A 324 -33.37 8.48 -25.07
N TYR A 325 -33.79 9.43 -24.24
CA TYR A 325 -34.84 9.21 -23.25
C TYR A 325 -36.21 8.94 -23.89
N ASP A 326 -36.54 9.60 -25.01
CA ASP A 326 -37.81 9.43 -25.71
C ASP A 326 -37.88 8.11 -26.51
N LEU A 327 -36.74 7.46 -26.78
CA LEU A 327 -36.64 6.12 -27.41
C LEU A 327 -36.94 4.95 -26.46
N LYS A 328 -37.90 5.11 -25.53
CA LYS A 328 -38.18 4.16 -24.45
C LYS A 328 -38.46 2.74 -24.96
N ASP A 329 -39.23 2.61 -26.04
CA ASP A 329 -39.66 1.33 -26.60
C ASP A 329 -38.56 0.55 -27.33
N ASN A 330 -37.46 1.22 -27.72
CA ASN A 330 -36.38 0.66 -28.53
C ASN A 330 -35.05 0.48 -27.74
N GLY A 331 -35.07 0.61 -26.41
CA GLY A 331 -33.87 0.40 -25.58
C GLY A 331 -32.88 1.57 -25.53
N GLY A 332 -33.31 2.80 -25.85
CA GLY A 332 -32.43 3.99 -25.84
C GLY A 332 -31.78 4.29 -24.49
N TRP A 333 -32.38 3.82 -23.39
CA TRP A 333 -31.84 3.94 -22.03
C TRP A 333 -30.49 3.25 -21.83
N PHE A 334 -30.14 2.22 -22.62
CA PHE A 334 -28.84 1.54 -22.52
C PHE A 334 -27.65 2.50 -22.71
N PHE A 335 -27.86 3.56 -23.49
CA PHE A 335 -26.80 4.49 -23.90
C PHE A 335 -26.68 5.71 -22.99
N LEU A 336 -27.69 6.01 -22.17
CA LEU A 336 -27.72 7.20 -21.30
C LEU A 336 -26.50 7.31 -20.36
N PRO A 337 -26.03 6.23 -19.70
CA PRO A 337 -24.86 6.31 -18.82
C PRO A 337 -23.57 6.70 -19.54
N ASN A 338 -23.45 6.45 -20.84
CA ASN A 338 -22.23 6.67 -21.61
C ASN A 338 -22.08 8.12 -22.12
N ILE A 339 -23.04 8.99 -21.81
CA ILE A 339 -23.03 10.39 -22.25
C ILE A 339 -22.02 11.19 -21.40
N PRO A 340 -21.20 12.07 -22.02
CA PRO A 340 -20.22 12.88 -21.30
C PRO A 340 -20.87 14.04 -20.52
N PHE A 341 -21.44 13.74 -19.34
CA PHE A 341 -22.14 14.73 -18.50
C PHE A 341 -21.25 15.88 -17.99
N LYS A 342 -19.93 15.70 -17.97
CA LYS A 342 -18.96 16.74 -17.56
C LYS A 342 -19.00 18.01 -18.44
N ALA A 343 -19.51 17.89 -19.67
CA ALA A 343 -19.62 19.02 -20.60
C ALA A 343 -20.82 19.94 -20.33
N LEU A 344 -21.79 19.50 -19.52
CA LEU A 344 -22.99 20.29 -19.20
C LEU A 344 -22.70 21.28 -18.07
N SER A 345 -23.35 22.45 -18.13
CA SER A 345 -23.39 23.37 -17.01
C SER A 345 -24.22 22.79 -15.85
N ILE A 346 -23.99 23.31 -14.64
CA ILE A 346 -24.72 22.87 -13.43
C ILE A 346 -26.24 23.12 -13.59
N ASP A 347 -26.63 24.23 -14.22
CA ASP A 347 -28.04 24.56 -14.49
C ASP A 347 -28.68 23.56 -15.47
N ALA A 348 -27.96 23.17 -16.53
CA ALA A 348 -28.41 22.15 -17.46
C ALA A 348 -28.49 20.76 -16.81
N LEU A 349 -27.52 20.40 -15.95
CA LEU A 349 -27.55 19.15 -15.18
C LEU A 349 -28.77 19.07 -14.24
N TRP A 350 -29.17 20.17 -13.61
CA TRP A 350 -30.41 20.23 -12.82
C TRP A 350 -31.64 19.92 -13.68
N LEU A 351 -31.78 20.57 -14.84
CA LEU A 351 -32.91 20.35 -15.75
C LEU A 351 -32.97 18.92 -16.27
N VAL A 352 -31.83 18.35 -16.66
CA VAL A 352 -31.70 16.95 -17.07
C VAL A 352 -32.11 16.01 -15.94
N THR A 353 -31.63 16.23 -14.72
CA THR A 353 -31.94 15.41 -13.54
C THR A 353 -33.44 15.43 -13.24
N MET A 354 -34.06 16.61 -13.22
CA MET A 354 -35.50 16.75 -12.97
C MET A 354 -36.34 16.06 -14.05
N ARG A 355 -35.89 16.10 -15.31
CA ARG A 355 -36.57 15.44 -16.44
C ARG A 355 -36.49 13.91 -16.34
N ILE A 356 -35.33 13.35 -16.01
CA ILE A 356 -35.13 11.91 -15.82
C ILE A 356 -36.02 11.40 -14.66
N LEU A 357 -36.10 12.16 -13.56
CA LEU A 357 -36.94 11.85 -12.40
C LEU A 357 -38.44 12.10 -12.61
N GLN A 358 -38.85 12.62 -13.78
CA GLN A 358 -40.22 12.95 -14.15
C GLN A 358 -40.97 13.88 -13.17
N ILE A 359 -40.25 14.78 -12.50
CA ILE A 359 -40.84 15.71 -11.52
C ILE A 359 -41.61 16.80 -12.30
N LYS A 360 -42.95 16.86 -12.11
CA LYS A 360 -43.88 17.60 -12.99
C LYS A 360 -43.76 19.13 -12.98
N ASN A 361 -42.94 19.72 -12.12
CA ASN A 361 -42.72 21.16 -12.07
C ASN A 361 -41.22 21.40 -12.23
N ALA A 362 -40.81 22.20 -13.21
CA ALA A 362 -39.50 22.82 -13.21
C ALA A 362 -39.47 23.79 -12.02
N THR A 363 -39.21 23.27 -10.83
CA THR A 363 -38.96 24.09 -9.65
C THR A 363 -37.73 24.94 -9.96
N PRO A 364 -37.75 26.25 -9.66
CA PRO A 364 -36.54 27.06 -9.75
C PRO A 364 -35.43 26.37 -8.96
N PRO A 365 -34.16 26.50 -9.39
CA PRO A 365 -33.04 25.92 -8.66
C PRO A 365 -33.12 26.35 -7.19
N PRO A 366 -33.02 25.40 -6.23
CA PRO A 366 -33.13 25.72 -4.81
C PRO A 366 -32.07 26.76 -4.40
N THR A 367 -32.47 27.71 -3.57
CA THR A 367 -31.62 28.81 -3.10
C THR A 367 -30.71 28.40 -1.95
N SER A 368 -31.05 27.34 -1.21
CA SER A 368 -30.22 26.78 -0.14
C SER A 368 -30.38 25.26 -0.04
N ILE A 369 -29.36 24.59 0.52
CA ILE A 369 -29.40 23.14 0.80
C ILE A 369 -30.45 22.82 1.88
N SER A 370 -30.71 23.72 2.82
CA SER A 370 -31.76 23.57 3.85
C SER A 370 -33.15 23.50 3.22
N ASP A 371 -33.41 24.25 2.15
CA ASP A 371 -34.69 24.19 1.43
C ASP A 371 -34.97 22.79 0.85
N VAL A 372 -33.93 21.97 0.60
CA VAL A 372 -34.08 20.59 0.11
C VAL A 372 -34.12 19.58 1.25
N LEU A 373 -33.48 19.87 2.38
CA LEU A 373 -33.43 18.97 3.55
C LEU A 373 -34.64 19.12 4.48
N ASP A 374 -35.21 20.32 4.60
CA ASP A 374 -36.31 20.65 5.53
C ASP A 374 -37.70 20.60 4.85
N ASP A 375 -37.83 21.03 3.58
CA ASP A 375 -39.06 20.89 2.79
C ASP A 375 -38.99 19.58 1.97
N ASN A 376 -39.62 18.52 2.47
CA ASN A 376 -39.74 17.17 1.88
C ASN A 376 -39.12 17.00 0.47
N LEU A 377 -38.01 16.26 0.43
CA LEU A 377 -37.30 15.84 -0.78
C LEU A 377 -38.27 15.42 -1.91
N PRO A 378 -37.89 15.64 -3.18
CA PRO A 378 -38.81 15.51 -4.31
C PRO A 378 -39.51 14.16 -4.34
N ASN A 379 -40.82 14.18 -4.62
CA ASN A 379 -41.63 12.97 -4.66
C ASN A 379 -41.24 12.10 -5.88
N ILE A 380 -40.46 11.05 -5.62
CA ILE A 380 -39.95 10.10 -6.62
C ILE A 380 -40.93 8.97 -6.99
N THR A 381 -42.17 8.97 -6.47
CA THR A 381 -43.11 7.84 -6.67
C THR A 381 -43.35 7.52 -8.14
N ARG A 382 -43.41 8.54 -9.01
CA ARG A 382 -43.61 8.34 -10.45
C ARG A 382 -42.43 7.64 -11.12
N PHE A 383 -41.21 7.99 -10.70
CA PHE A 383 -40.00 7.32 -11.16
C PHE A 383 -39.96 5.88 -10.65
N GLN A 384 -40.34 5.63 -9.39
CA GLN A 384 -40.46 4.26 -8.86
C GLN A 384 -41.44 3.40 -9.64
N TYR A 385 -42.61 3.93 -10.04
CA TYR A 385 -43.55 3.19 -10.89
C TYR A 385 -42.97 2.81 -12.26
N GLU A 386 -42.15 3.67 -12.87
CA GLU A 386 -41.47 3.35 -14.14
C GLU A 386 -40.43 2.24 -13.97
N LEU A 387 -39.71 2.24 -12.85
CA LEU A 387 -38.74 1.18 -12.52
C LEU A 387 -39.42 -0.17 -12.26
N HIS A 388 -40.63 -0.16 -11.70
CA HIS A 388 -41.44 -1.38 -11.50
C HIS A 388 -41.90 -1.99 -12.82
N ASP A 389 -42.20 -1.17 -13.82
CA ASP A 389 -42.66 -1.63 -15.14
C ASP A 389 -41.52 -2.27 -15.95
N ASN A 390 -40.32 -1.69 -15.90
CA ASN A 390 -39.15 -2.21 -16.61
C ASN A 390 -37.87 -2.16 -15.75
N GLN A 391 -37.56 -3.29 -15.11
CA GLN A 391 -36.37 -3.43 -14.25
C GLN A 391 -35.05 -3.25 -15.03
N MET A 392 -35.00 -3.70 -16.29
CA MET A 392 -33.80 -3.56 -17.11
C MET A 392 -33.51 -2.09 -17.43
N GLN A 393 -34.54 -1.32 -17.77
CA GLN A 393 -34.43 0.13 -17.91
C GLN A 393 -33.89 0.77 -16.64
N GLY A 394 -34.35 0.30 -15.47
CA GLY A 394 -33.93 0.83 -14.18
C GLY A 394 -32.42 0.77 -13.92
N PHE A 395 -31.74 -0.32 -14.29
CA PHE A 395 -30.28 -0.43 -14.10
C PHE A 395 -29.52 0.70 -14.79
N PHE A 396 -29.87 1.00 -16.04
CA PHE A 396 -29.21 2.06 -16.81
C PHE A 396 -29.61 3.45 -16.35
N MET A 397 -30.86 3.67 -15.93
CA MET A 397 -31.28 4.96 -15.39
C MET A 397 -30.58 5.29 -14.07
N LEU A 398 -30.44 4.32 -13.16
CA LEU A 398 -29.75 4.52 -11.88
C LEU A 398 -28.24 4.77 -12.09
N ASN A 399 -27.61 4.06 -13.03
CA ASN A 399 -26.22 4.33 -13.42
C ASN A 399 -26.05 5.71 -14.07
N CYS A 400 -27.01 6.15 -14.88
CA CYS A 400 -27.02 7.50 -15.43
C CYS A 400 -27.05 8.57 -14.34
N LEU A 401 -27.92 8.42 -13.33
CA LEU A 401 -27.97 9.33 -12.18
C LEU A 401 -26.66 9.32 -11.39
N ALA A 402 -26.05 8.15 -11.17
CA ALA A 402 -24.75 8.04 -10.51
C ALA A 402 -23.63 8.74 -11.30
N ASN A 403 -23.64 8.64 -12.63
CA ASN A 403 -22.68 9.32 -13.50
C ASN A 403 -22.85 10.86 -13.45
N ILE A 404 -24.11 11.35 -13.36
CA ILE A 404 -24.39 12.78 -13.16
C ILE A 404 -23.85 13.26 -11.80
N ALA A 405 -24.04 12.49 -10.73
CA ALA A 405 -23.53 12.88 -9.41
C ALA A 405 -21.99 12.89 -9.35
N THR A 406 -21.33 11.93 -10.00
CA THR A 406 -19.87 11.80 -10.01
C THR A 406 -19.16 12.77 -10.95
N CYS A 407 -19.84 13.32 -11.97
CA CYS A 407 -19.26 14.32 -12.85
C CYS A 407 -19.14 15.72 -12.22
N ILE A 408 -19.91 16.00 -11.17
CA ILE A 408 -19.84 17.25 -10.42
C ILE A 408 -18.50 17.31 -9.65
N PRO A 409 -17.70 18.40 -9.77
CA PRO A 409 -16.43 18.54 -9.07
C PRO A 409 -16.56 18.40 -7.55
N SER A 410 -15.53 17.85 -6.89
CA SER A 410 -15.46 17.75 -5.41
C SER A 410 -15.30 19.12 -4.75
N GLY A 411 -15.69 19.24 -3.47
CA GLY A 411 -15.52 20.47 -2.67
C GLY A 411 -16.74 21.40 -2.65
N VAL A 412 -17.89 20.91 -3.12
CA VAL A 412 -19.16 21.64 -3.17
C VAL A 412 -19.67 22.06 -1.78
N ASP A 413 -19.21 21.36 -0.74
CA ASP A 413 -19.57 21.51 0.66
C ASP A 413 -18.62 22.42 1.48
N GLU A 414 -17.58 22.98 0.86
CA GLU A 414 -16.65 23.87 1.57
C GLU A 414 -17.29 25.22 1.94
N ILE A 415 -16.91 25.77 3.10
CA ILE A 415 -17.49 27.02 3.64
C ILE A 415 -17.32 28.21 2.68
N SER A 416 -16.24 28.22 1.90
CA SER A 416 -16.00 29.18 0.81
C SER A 416 -17.01 29.04 -0.33
N ALA A 417 -17.43 27.81 -0.62
CA ALA A 417 -18.33 27.45 -1.70
C ALA A 417 -19.82 27.58 -1.31
N ILE A 418 -20.17 27.52 -0.01
CA ILE A 418 -21.55 27.73 0.48
C ILE A 418 -22.13 29.10 0.07
N ASN A 419 -21.28 30.11 -0.13
CA ASN A 419 -21.70 31.44 -0.57
C ASN A 419 -21.86 31.56 -2.10
N ASP A 420 -21.49 30.54 -2.88
CA ASP A 420 -21.69 30.48 -4.32
C ASP A 420 -23.02 29.78 -4.66
N PRO A 421 -23.97 30.45 -5.36
CA PRO A 421 -25.21 29.83 -5.78
C PRO A 421 -24.99 28.59 -6.66
N LYS A 422 -23.90 28.53 -7.45
CA LYS A 422 -23.60 27.37 -8.31
C LYS A 422 -23.16 26.15 -7.51
N SER A 423 -22.38 26.35 -6.45
CA SER A 423 -22.01 25.27 -5.54
C SER A 423 -23.22 24.76 -4.76
N THR A 424 -24.07 25.66 -4.28
CA THR A 424 -25.31 25.30 -3.59
C THR A 424 -26.22 24.43 -4.47
N LEU A 425 -26.40 24.81 -5.74
CA LEU A 425 -27.17 24.01 -6.70
C LEU A 425 -26.52 22.64 -6.96
N SER A 426 -25.21 22.59 -7.08
CA SER A 426 -24.46 21.34 -7.24
C SER A 426 -24.68 20.39 -6.06
N ALA A 427 -24.64 20.90 -4.81
CA ALA A 427 -24.88 20.09 -3.62
C ALA A 427 -26.33 19.57 -3.57
N CYS A 428 -27.28 20.38 -4.02
CA CYS A 428 -28.68 19.98 -4.13
C CYS A 428 -28.88 18.86 -5.16
N ILE A 429 -28.25 18.95 -6.34
CA ILE A 429 -28.30 17.89 -7.36
C ILE A 429 -27.80 16.56 -6.78
N VAL A 430 -26.59 16.57 -6.19
CA VAL A 430 -25.99 15.35 -5.60
C VAL A 430 -26.85 14.79 -4.47
N THR A 431 -27.45 15.66 -3.65
CA THR A 431 -28.35 15.26 -2.55
C THR A 431 -29.63 14.59 -3.07
N VAL A 432 -30.30 15.20 -4.06
CA VAL A 432 -31.53 14.65 -4.66
C VAL A 432 -31.27 13.31 -5.34
N ILE A 433 -30.16 13.21 -6.09
CA ILE A 433 -29.76 11.95 -6.72
C ILE A 433 -29.48 10.88 -5.66
N SER A 434 -28.66 11.20 -4.66
CA SER A 434 -28.29 10.27 -3.59
C SER A 434 -29.51 9.79 -2.80
N TYR A 435 -30.48 10.68 -2.53
CA TYR A 435 -31.73 10.31 -1.88
C TYR A 435 -32.60 9.41 -2.76
N THR A 436 -32.69 9.70 -4.06
CA THR A 436 -33.43 8.87 -5.01
C THR A 436 -32.85 7.46 -5.05
N LEU A 437 -31.53 7.34 -5.21
CA LEU A 437 -30.80 6.07 -5.19
C LEU A 437 -31.04 5.32 -3.87
N PHE A 438 -30.93 6.01 -2.74
CA PHE A 438 -31.17 5.43 -1.41
C PHE A 438 -32.60 4.90 -1.27
N THR A 439 -33.60 5.68 -1.68
CA THR A 439 -35.01 5.31 -1.50
C THR A 439 -35.39 4.13 -2.40
N VAL A 440 -34.94 4.11 -3.65
CA VAL A 440 -35.18 3.00 -4.59
C VAL A 440 -34.52 1.71 -4.12
N ALA A 441 -33.26 1.76 -3.69
CA ALA A 441 -32.49 0.55 -3.40
C ALA A 441 -32.57 0.06 -1.94
N PHE A 442 -33.01 0.89 -0.99
CA PHE A 442 -32.98 0.54 0.44
C PHE A 442 -34.30 0.76 1.18
N VAL A 443 -35.22 1.58 0.66
CA VAL A 443 -36.50 1.87 1.33
C VAL A 443 -37.66 1.12 0.69
N ASP A 444 -37.79 1.17 -0.63
CA ASP A 444 -38.75 0.34 -1.37
C ASP A 444 -38.45 -1.16 -1.11
N LYS A 445 -39.48 -1.98 -0.93
CA LYS A 445 -39.31 -3.41 -0.64
C LYS A 445 -39.11 -4.23 -1.91
N ASP A 446 -39.80 -3.84 -2.97
CA ASP A 446 -39.89 -4.61 -4.21
C ASP A 446 -38.70 -4.28 -5.12
N LEU A 447 -38.33 -3.00 -5.25
CA LEU A 447 -37.17 -2.57 -6.06
C LEU A 447 -35.82 -2.93 -5.42
N ARG A 448 -35.78 -3.05 -4.10
CA ARG A 448 -34.57 -3.38 -3.34
C ARG A 448 -34.00 -4.74 -3.71
N GLU A 449 -34.84 -5.76 -3.90
CA GLU A 449 -34.35 -7.11 -4.27
C GLU A 449 -33.61 -7.09 -5.61
N VAL A 450 -33.92 -6.12 -6.48
CA VAL A 450 -33.35 -5.97 -7.81
C VAL A 450 -32.12 -5.07 -7.80
N PHE A 451 -32.20 -3.87 -7.21
CA PHE A 451 -31.20 -2.81 -7.41
C PHE A 451 -30.21 -2.62 -6.26
N TYR A 452 -30.38 -3.33 -5.13
CA TYR A 452 -29.56 -3.13 -3.93
C TYR A 452 -28.05 -3.19 -4.19
N LYS A 453 -27.60 -4.20 -4.95
CA LYS A 453 -26.17 -4.43 -5.18
C LYS A 453 -25.56 -3.31 -6.01
N ASP A 454 -26.18 -2.99 -7.14
CA ASP A 454 -25.67 -2.00 -8.10
C ASP A 454 -25.64 -0.59 -7.50
N VAL A 455 -26.70 -0.19 -6.80
CA VAL A 455 -26.75 1.13 -6.16
C VAL A 455 -25.75 1.24 -5.01
N ARG A 456 -25.57 0.19 -4.21
CA ARG A 456 -24.55 0.16 -3.17
C ARG A 456 -23.13 0.34 -3.74
N ASP A 457 -22.86 -0.28 -4.88
CA ASP A 457 -21.56 -0.19 -5.55
C ASP A 457 -21.37 1.20 -6.19
N ASN A 458 -22.45 1.85 -6.65
CA ASN A 458 -22.46 3.24 -7.13
C ASN A 458 -22.20 4.30 -6.04
N PHE A 459 -22.59 4.04 -4.78
CA PHE A 459 -22.33 4.99 -3.69
C PHE A 459 -20.84 5.15 -3.35
N GLY A 460 -20.00 4.15 -3.65
CA GLY A 460 -18.54 4.24 -3.45
C GLY A 460 -17.92 5.42 -4.20
N PRO A 461 -18.05 5.48 -5.54
CA PRO A 461 -17.63 6.63 -6.35
C PRO A 461 -18.28 7.96 -5.91
N ILE A 462 -19.59 7.99 -5.64
CA ILE A 462 -20.30 9.23 -5.25
C ILE A 462 -19.72 9.79 -3.94
N CYS A 463 -19.55 8.96 -2.92
CA CYS A 463 -19.01 9.40 -1.63
C CYS A 463 -17.51 9.73 -1.69
N LYS A 464 -16.76 9.16 -2.65
CA LYS A 464 -15.36 9.53 -2.89
C LYS A 464 -15.27 10.95 -3.45
N SER A 465 -16.15 11.32 -4.38
CA SER A 465 -16.22 12.68 -4.94
C SER A 465 -16.84 13.68 -3.95
N HIS A 466 -17.85 13.24 -3.19
CA HIS A 466 -18.67 14.08 -2.30
C HIS A 466 -18.80 13.49 -0.88
N PRO A 467 -17.81 13.66 0.01
CA PRO A 467 -17.81 13.03 1.33
C PRO A 467 -18.96 13.40 2.26
N PHE A 468 -19.57 14.59 2.12
CA PHE A 468 -20.71 15.02 2.95
C PHE A 468 -21.95 14.12 2.79
N ILE A 469 -22.07 13.42 1.66
CA ILE A 469 -23.16 12.46 1.40
C ILE A 469 -23.13 11.32 2.42
N ILE A 470 -21.97 10.96 2.98
CA ILE A 470 -21.86 9.93 4.02
C ILE A 470 -22.66 10.34 5.26
N SER A 471 -22.64 11.63 5.66
CA SER A 471 -23.45 12.14 6.78
C SER A 471 -24.95 12.07 6.49
N LEU A 472 -25.38 12.37 5.25
CA LEU A 472 -26.79 12.27 4.84
C LEU A 472 -27.27 10.82 4.79
N LEU A 473 -26.49 9.93 4.16
CA LEU A 473 -26.75 8.49 4.14
C LEU A 473 -26.85 7.93 5.56
N PHE A 474 -26.00 8.40 6.48
CA PHE A 474 -26.05 7.97 7.87
C PHE A 474 -27.36 8.38 8.57
N ARG A 475 -27.84 9.61 8.35
CA ARG A 475 -29.13 10.09 8.87
C ARG A 475 -30.31 9.29 8.31
N TRP A 476 -30.39 9.14 6.98
CA TRP A 476 -31.47 8.38 6.34
C TRP A 476 -31.45 6.91 6.76
N THR A 477 -30.27 6.31 6.86
CA THR A 477 -30.09 4.93 7.36
C THR A 477 -30.59 4.80 8.79
N ALA A 478 -30.30 5.76 9.67
CA ALA A 478 -30.77 5.72 11.05
C ALA A 478 -32.30 5.87 11.18
N GLU A 479 -32.92 6.70 10.32
CA GLU A 479 -34.38 6.83 10.24
C GLU A 479 -35.06 5.54 9.74
N HIS A 480 -34.44 4.85 8.78
CA HIS A 480 -35.00 3.68 8.10
C HIS A 480 -34.41 2.36 8.59
N ILE A 481 -33.71 2.37 9.74
CA ILE A 481 -32.97 1.21 10.26
C ILE A 481 -33.85 0.00 10.56
N ALA A 482 -35.13 0.23 10.89
CA ALA A 482 -36.12 -0.83 11.11
C ALA A 482 -36.41 -1.63 9.83
N ILE A 483 -36.23 -1.01 8.66
CA ILE A 483 -36.47 -1.62 7.35
C ILE A 483 -35.18 -2.21 6.77
N MET A 484 -34.03 -1.57 7.01
CA MET A 484 -32.74 -1.98 6.44
C MET A 484 -32.04 -3.08 7.25
N GLU A 485 -32.17 -3.06 8.58
CA GLU A 485 -31.47 -3.97 9.49
C GLU A 485 -29.97 -4.18 9.10
N ARG A 486 -29.57 -5.41 8.70
CA ARG A 486 -28.18 -5.74 8.31
C ARG A 486 -27.72 -5.06 7.02
N MET A 487 -28.62 -4.63 6.16
CA MET A 487 -28.29 -3.97 4.89
C MET A 487 -27.61 -2.62 5.10
N ALA A 488 -27.92 -1.96 6.22
CA ALA A 488 -27.23 -0.75 6.66
C ALA A 488 -25.73 -0.99 6.85
N LEU A 489 -25.37 -2.12 7.47
CA LEU A 489 -23.96 -2.48 7.67
C LEU A 489 -23.26 -2.66 6.33
N TYR A 490 -23.86 -3.43 5.43
CA TYR A 490 -23.29 -3.71 4.10
C TYR A 490 -23.14 -2.45 3.24
N LEU A 491 -24.03 -1.47 3.37
CA LEU A 491 -23.85 -0.16 2.72
C LEU A 491 -22.56 0.50 3.21
N PHE A 492 -22.38 0.63 4.52
CA PHE A 492 -21.18 1.27 5.06
C PHE A 492 -19.89 0.46 4.82
N HIS A 493 -19.99 -0.85 4.58
CA HIS A 493 -18.84 -1.67 4.15
C HIS A 493 -18.35 -1.34 2.74
N SER A 494 -19.20 -0.82 1.85
CA SER A 494 -18.78 -0.40 0.51
C SER A 494 -18.22 1.03 0.48
N LEU A 495 -18.44 1.81 1.55
CA LEU A 495 -17.99 3.20 1.65
C LEU A 495 -16.57 3.28 2.21
N LYS A 496 -15.73 4.13 1.60
CA LYS A 496 -14.44 4.50 2.16
C LYS A 496 -14.64 5.69 3.11
N LEU A 497 -14.52 5.45 4.41
CA LEU A 497 -14.72 6.47 5.44
C LEU A 497 -13.48 7.36 5.68
N ASP A 498 -12.38 7.11 4.95
CA ASP A 498 -11.08 7.77 5.15
C ASP A 498 -11.14 9.30 4.97
N ASN A 499 -12.02 9.77 4.07
CA ASN A 499 -12.20 11.18 3.72
C ASN A 499 -13.40 11.82 4.43
N TRP A 500 -14.10 11.10 5.31
CA TRP A 500 -15.33 11.60 5.92
C TRP A 500 -15.06 12.51 7.12
N LYS A 501 -15.43 13.79 7.01
CA LYS A 501 -15.41 14.75 8.11
C LYS A 501 -16.71 14.67 8.91
N ILE A 502 -16.70 13.90 10.00
CA ILE A 502 -17.89 13.71 10.84
C ILE A 502 -18.33 15.02 11.52
N LEU A 503 -19.63 15.31 11.49
CA LEU A 503 -20.22 16.50 12.11
C LEU A 503 -20.66 16.24 13.55
N LYS A 504 -20.85 17.30 14.33
CA LYS A 504 -21.32 17.18 15.72
C LYS A 504 -22.67 16.47 15.80
N ASP A 505 -23.59 16.73 14.88
CA ASP A 505 -24.90 16.07 14.86
C ASP A 505 -24.82 14.58 14.50
N ASP A 506 -23.82 14.19 13.70
CA ASP A 506 -23.57 12.78 13.38
C ASP A 506 -23.06 12.04 14.64
N LEU A 507 -22.20 12.68 15.44
CA LEU A 507 -21.76 12.15 16.74
C LEU A 507 -22.94 11.99 17.71
N LYS A 508 -23.91 12.93 17.71
CA LYS A 508 -25.14 12.79 18.51
C LYS A 508 -25.97 11.60 18.07
N LEU A 509 -26.08 11.39 16.76
CA LEU A 509 -26.81 10.25 16.20
C LEU A 509 -26.11 8.93 16.51
N LEU A 510 -24.78 8.85 16.39
CA LEU A 510 -23.98 7.68 16.80
C LEU A 510 -24.20 7.36 18.28
N HIS A 511 -24.17 8.37 19.14
CA HIS A 511 -24.45 8.22 20.56
C HIS A 511 -25.85 7.66 20.81
N LYS A 512 -26.88 8.23 20.17
CA LYS A 512 -28.27 7.72 20.24
C LYS A 512 -28.41 6.26 19.79
N LEU A 513 -27.73 5.87 18.71
CA LEU A 513 -27.75 4.49 18.21
C LEU A 513 -27.09 3.52 19.21
N MET A 514 -26.00 3.94 19.85
CA MET A 514 -25.30 3.16 20.87
C MET A 514 -26.10 3.03 22.17
N SER A 515 -26.83 4.08 22.59
CA SER A 515 -27.58 4.11 23.85
C SER A 515 -28.97 3.44 23.81
N SER A 516 -29.41 3.01 22.63
CA SER A 516 -30.70 2.34 22.41
C SER A 516 -30.81 0.94 23.07
N ALA A 517 -29.70 0.41 23.60
CA ALA A 517 -29.57 -0.95 24.14
C ALA A 517 -30.04 -1.12 25.59
N SER A 518 -30.29 -0.03 26.33
CA SER A 518 -30.26 0.00 27.80
C SER A 518 -31.40 -0.71 28.56
N LYS A 519 -32.37 -1.36 27.92
CA LYS A 519 -33.62 -1.76 28.63
C LYS A 519 -34.10 -3.22 28.53
N ILE A 520 -33.50 -4.13 27.77
CA ILE A 520 -34.10 -5.49 27.59
C ILE A 520 -33.07 -6.61 27.55
N THR A 521 -33.36 -7.69 28.28
CA THR A 521 -32.57 -8.92 28.46
C THR A 521 -32.33 -9.73 27.16
N SER A 522 -32.95 -9.33 26.04
CA SER A 522 -32.74 -9.89 24.69
C SER A 522 -32.79 -8.77 23.65
N MET A 523 -31.70 -8.57 22.91
CA MET A 523 -31.61 -7.53 21.89
C MET A 523 -32.40 -7.92 20.64
N THR A 524 -33.18 -6.98 20.10
CA THR A 524 -33.87 -7.16 18.81
C THR A 524 -32.87 -7.14 17.64
N SER A 525 -33.23 -7.73 16.48
CA SER A 525 -32.43 -7.68 15.24
C SER A 525 -32.04 -6.25 14.87
N GLN A 526 -32.99 -5.32 15.01
CA GLN A 526 -32.81 -3.89 14.80
C GLN A 526 -31.75 -3.28 15.72
N GLN A 527 -31.82 -3.53 17.04
CA GLN A 527 -30.84 -3.01 17.99
C GLN A 527 -29.43 -3.56 17.72
N ILE A 528 -29.32 -4.86 17.41
CA ILE A 528 -28.04 -5.48 17.04
C ILE A 528 -27.45 -4.78 15.81
N ALA A 529 -28.26 -4.52 14.78
CA ALA A 529 -27.83 -3.81 13.59
C ALA A 529 -27.39 -2.36 13.89
N GLN A 530 -28.12 -1.63 14.74
CA GLN A 530 -27.77 -0.27 15.16
C GLN A 530 -26.38 -0.21 15.82
N ILE A 531 -26.10 -1.14 16.74
CA ILE A 531 -24.84 -1.19 17.49
C ILE A 531 -23.70 -1.63 16.58
N GLN A 532 -23.92 -2.63 15.73
CA GLN A 532 -22.90 -3.07 14.78
C GLN A 532 -22.54 -1.96 13.78
N LEU A 533 -23.53 -1.20 13.30
CA LEU A 533 -23.31 -0.05 12.43
C LEU A 533 -22.51 1.05 13.14
N ALA A 534 -22.90 1.45 14.35
CA ALA A 534 -22.20 2.48 15.11
C ALA A 534 -20.77 2.04 15.48
N LYS A 535 -20.57 0.77 15.86
CA LYS A 535 -19.24 0.19 16.12
C LYS A 535 -18.37 0.21 14.88
N TYR A 536 -18.93 -0.16 13.72
CA TYR A 536 -18.23 -0.17 12.44
C TYR A 536 -17.77 1.25 12.05
N ILE A 537 -18.70 2.21 12.08
CA ILE A 537 -18.41 3.61 11.76
C ILE A 537 -17.26 4.13 12.64
N ILE A 538 -17.41 4.06 13.97
CA ILE A 538 -16.40 4.58 14.91
C ILE A 538 -15.04 3.89 14.71
N GLN A 539 -15.01 2.59 14.41
CA GLN A 539 -13.75 1.86 14.24
C GLN A 539 -12.98 2.22 12.95
N HIS A 540 -13.70 2.63 11.91
CA HIS A 540 -13.20 2.91 10.56
C HIS A 540 -13.12 4.40 10.21
N LEU A 541 -13.35 5.29 11.19
CA LEU A 541 -13.02 6.71 11.04
C LEU A 541 -11.50 6.91 10.92
N ASN A 542 -11.11 7.92 10.13
CA ASN A 542 -9.71 8.32 9.98
C ASN A 542 -9.26 9.16 11.18
N TYR A 543 -8.48 8.56 12.09
CA TYR A 543 -7.91 9.22 13.26
C TYR A 543 -6.46 9.68 13.05
N ASP A 544 -5.96 9.58 11.82
CA ASP A 544 -4.58 9.91 11.47
C ASP A 544 -4.43 11.41 11.18
N TYR A 545 -3.23 11.81 10.80
CA TYR A 545 -2.90 13.21 10.54
C TYR A 545 -3.20 13.59 9.09
N LYS A 546 -3.55 14.87 8.87
CA LYS A 546 -3.66 15.41 7.52
C LYS A 546 -2.28 15.53 6.88
N CYS A 547 -2.19 15.16 5.61
CA CYS A 547 -0.99 15.39 4.80
C CYS A 547 -0.74 16.89 4.64
N TYR A 548 0.51 17.31 4.78
CA TYR A 548 1.00 18.67 4.52
C TYR A 548 0.37 19.83 5.32
N SER A 549 -0.31 19.55 6.44
CA SER A 549 -0.86 20.62 7.30
C SER A 549 -0.24 20.62 8.69
N ILE A 550 0.31 21.76 9.08
CA ILE A 550 0.94 21.99 10.38
C ILE A 550 -0.08 22.65 11.31
N ASP A 551 -0.14 22.19 12.56
CA ASP A 551 -0.93 22.81 13.63
C ASP A 551 -0.32 24.18 13.98
N PRO A 552 -1.07 25.30 13.81
CA PRO A 552 -0.56 26.63 14.15
C PRO A 552 -0.34 26.82 15.65
N ASN A 553 -0.95 25.98 16.50
CA ASN A 553 -0.80 26.06 17.95
C ASN A 553 0.29 25.08 18.42
N VAL A 554 1.42 25.63 18.87
CA VAL A 554 2.48 24.86 19.50
C VAL A 554 1.95 24.19 20.77
N SER A 555 2.20 22.88 20.90
CA SER A 555 1.87 22.13 22.11
C SER A 555 2.63 22.70 23.31
N LYS A 556 1.93 23.01 24.40
CA LYS A 556 2.59 23.41 25.65
C LYS A 556 3.40 22.27 26.29
N SER A 557 3.04 21.02 26.02
CA SER A 557 3.74 19.84 26.58
C SER A 557 4.85 19.31 25.69
N GLN A 558 4.82 19.59 24.39
CA GLN A 558 5.84 19.19 23.40
C GLN A 558 6.23 20.40 22.53
N PRO A 559 6.90 21.43 23.08
CA PRO A 559 7.16 22.69 22.37
C PRO A 559 8.29 22.62 21.32
N TRP A 560 9.08 21.56 21.31
CA TRP A 560 10.28 21.43 20.45
C TRP A 560 9.98 21.02 19.00
N HIS A 561 8.71 20.88 18.61
CA HIS A 561 8.34 20.60 17.22
C HIS A 561 6.95 21.13 16.86
N SER A 562 6.75 21.41 15.57
CA SER A 562 5.41 21.71 15.05
C SER A 562 4.69 20.40 14.75
N ARG A 563 3.48 20.23 15.28
CA ARG A 563 2.69 19.00 15.11
C ARG A 563 1.94 19.02 13.78
N LYS A 564 1.73 17.86 13.17
CA LYS A 564 0.72 17.76 12.10
C LYS A 564 -0.68 17.93 12.68
N MET A 565 -1.57 18.56 11.91
CA MET A 565 -2.99 18.66 12.31
C MET A 565 -3.67 17.29 12.13
N PRO A 566 -4.45 16.79 13.10
CA PRO A 566 -5.24 15.57 12.91
C PRO A 566 -6.30 15.76 11.81
N PHE A 567 -6.63 14.68 11.10
CA PHE A 567 -7.69 14.68 10.08
C PHE A 567 -9.03 15.10 10.68
N LEU A 568 -9.41 14.46 11.80
CA LEU A 568 -10.54 14.86 12.62
C LEU A 568 -10.09 15.86 13.68
N ASN A 569 -10.90 16.90 13.90
CA ASN A 569 -10.59 17.91 14.91
C ASN A 569 -10.45 17.28 16.31
N TYR A 570 -9.59 17.82 17.17
CA TYR A 570 -9.39 17.34 18.54
C TYR A 570 -10.70 17.16 19.33
N ASN A 571 -11.67 18.05 19.12
CA ASN A 571 -13.01 17.94 19.72
C ASN A 571 -13.70 16.62 19.35
N VAL A 572 -13.56 16.13 18.13
CA VAL A 572 -14.14 14.84 17.70
C VAL A 572 -13.47 13.67 18.43
N HIS A 573 -12.14 13.69 18.59
CA HIS A 573 -11.42 12.67 19.36
C HIS A 573 -11.89 12.62 20.82
N GLU A 574 -12.04 13.79 21.46
CA GLU A 574 -12.57 13.89 22.82
C GLU A 574 -14.01 13.35 22.91
N GLU A 575 -14.88 13.77 22.01
CA GLU A 575 -16.29 13.37 21.98
C GLU A 575 -16.46 11.86 21.76
N VAL A 576 -15.70 11.27 20.84
CA VAL A 576 -15.69 9.82 20.64
C VAL A 576 -15.22 9.10 21.90
N ALA A 577 -14.19 9.61 22.58
CA ALA A 577 -13.70 9.01 23.82
C ALA A 577 -14.81 8.97 24.90
N PHE A 578 -15.58 10.04 25.05
CA PHE A 578 -16.71 10.07 25.99
C PHE A 578 -17.90 9.21 25.55
N ILE A 579 -18.20 9.12 24.24
CA ILE A 579 -19.20 8.19 23.71
C ILE A 579 -18.81 6.74 24.04
N LEU A 580 -17.53 6.38 23.94
CA LEU A 580 -17.03 5.04 24.31
C LEU A 580 -17.23 4.75 25.79
N LEU A 581 -16.90 5.71 26.67
CA LEU A 581 -17.07 5.54 28.13
C LEU A 581 -18.54 5.37 28.52
N ASP A 582 -19.43 6.19 27.98
CA ASP A 582 -20.86 6.08 28.26
C ASP A 582 -21.43 4.76 27.74
N ALA A 583 -21.07 4.38 26.52
CA ALA A 583 -21.53 3.12 25.97
C ALA A 583 -21.04 1.95 26.85
N CYS A 584 -19.76 1.93 27.25
CA CYS A 584 -19.25 0.90 28.16
C CYS A 584 -19.98 0.88 29.50
N GLN A 585 -20.32 2.05 30.06
CA GLN A 585 -21.11 2.15 31.30
C GLN A 585 -22.53 1.59 31.14
N GLN A 586 -23.15 1.73 29.97
CA GLN A 586 -24.48 1.16 29.70
C GLN A 586 -24.45 -0.35 29.49
N TYR A 587 -23.42 -0.90 28.83
CA TYR A 587 -23.29 -2.36 28.59
C TYR A 587 -22.79 -3.13 29.82
N GLN A 588 -21.84 -2.56 30.55
CA GLN A 588 -21.24 -3.14 31.74
C GLN A 588 -21.02 -2.02 32.76
N PRO A 589 -22.07 -1.67 33.53
CA PRO A 589 -21.93 -0.65 34.55
C PRO A 589 -20.82 -1.05 35.50
N LEU A 590 -20.01 -0.06 35.90
CA LEU A 590 -19.08 -0.24 37.00
C LEU A 590 -19.86 -0.79 38.21
N PRO A 591 -19.29 -1.73 38.97
CA PRO A 591 -20.03 -2.55 39.92
C PRO A 591 -20.67 -1.72 41.04
N ASP A 592 -21.96 -1.40 40.88
CA ASP A 592 -22.86 -1.04 41.98
C ASP A 592 -23.42 -2.34 42.56
N THR A 593 -22.69 -3.00 43.45
CA THR A 593 -23.24 -4.22 44.07
C THR A 593 -24.06 -3.85 45.29
N ASN A 594 -25.38 -3.74 45.10
CA ASN A 594 -26.38 -4.03 46.12
C ASN A 594 -26.26 -5.52 46.56
N LEU A 595 -25.18 -5.87 47.24
CA LEU A 595 -25.09 -7.09 48.04
C LEU A 595 -25.12 -6.69 49.52
N ASN A 596 -26.20 -7.11 50.18
CA ASN A 596 -26.33 -7.08 51.62
C ASN A 596 -25.08 -7.69 52.30
N ASN A 597 -24.67 -7.03 53.39
CA ASN A 597 -23.75 -7.49 54.44
C ASN A 597 -22.24 -7.33 54.16
N THR A 598 -21.69 -6.18 54.55
CA THR A 598 -20.68 -6.00 55.63
C THR A 598 -20.38 -4.50 55.78
N ASN A 599 -20.22 -4.01 57.01
CA ASN A 599 -19.98 -2.58 57.32
C ASN A 599 -18.65 -2.02 56.76
N GLU A 600 -17.82 -2.84 56.11
CA GLU A 600 -16.50 -2.45 55.56
C GLU A 600 -16.57 -1.92 54.12
N ASN A 601 -17.65 -2.19 53.37
CA ASN A 601 -17.74 -1.86 51.93
C ASN A 601 -18.50 -0.56 51.62
N LYS A 602 -19.02 0.15 52.63
CA LYS A 602 -19.86 1.34 52.44
C LYS A 602 -19.13 2.50 51.75
N GLY A 603 -17.85 2.69 52.07
CA GLY A 603 -17.00 3.73 51.43
C GLY A 603 -16.59 3.39 49.99
N ALA A 604 -16.42 2.10 49.66
CA ALA A 604 -16.11 1.67 48.29
C ALA A 604 -17.29 1.90 47.32
N ILE A 605 -18.52 1.71 47.82
CA ILE A 605 -19.77 1.89 47.06
C ILE A 605 -19.98 3.38 46.71
N GLU A 606 -19.71 4.29 47.64
CA GLU A 606 -19.82 5.74 47.40
C GLU A 606 -18.80 6.24 46.36
N LEU A 607 -17.59 5.66 46.35
CA LEU A 607 -16.53 6.02 45.39
C LEU A 607 -16.86 5.58 43.96
N VAL A 608 -17.40 4.37 43.77
CA VAL A 608 -17.83 3.88 42.44
C VAL A 608 -19.04 4.67 41.93
N GLY A 609 -19.99 4.99 42.81
CA GLY A 609 -21.15 5.84 42.49
C GLY A 609 -20.75 7.27 42.09
N THR A 610 -19.73 7.84 42.74
CA THR A 610 -19.20 9.18 42.42
C THR A 610 -18.58 9.22 41.02
N VAL A 611 -17.72 8.24 40.69
CA VAL A 611 -17.09 8.12 39.37
C VAL A 611 -18.14 7.90 38.28
N THR A 612 -19.12 7.02 38.53
CA THR A 612 -20.22 6.74 37.60
C THR A 612 -21.09 7.98 37.34
N THR A 613 -21.39 8.74 38.39
CA THR A 613 -22.16 9.98 38.30
C THR A 613 -21.39 11.04 37.53
N ALA A 614 -20.09 11.17 37.74
CA ALA A 614 -19.24 12.10 36.99
C ALA A 614 -19.27 11.76 35.48
N VAL A 615 -19.06 10.51 35.10
CA VAL A 615 -19.12 10.08 33.68
C VAL A 615 -20.48 10.40 33.07
N SER A 616 -21.57 10.10 33.78
CA SER A 616 -22.95 10.28 33.28
C SER A 616 -23.39 11.75 33.20
N THR A 617 -22.75 12.65 33.96
CA THR A 617 -23.13 14.08 34.03
C THR A 617 -22.52 14.90 32.89
N TYR A 618 -21.35 14.52 32.39
CA TYR A 618 -20.56 15.30 31.44
C TYR A 618 -20.67 14.81 29.97
N LEU A 619 -21.65 13.95 29.69
CA LEU A 619 -21.94 13.53 28.33
C LEU A 619 -22.41 14.68 27.44
N PRO A 620 -22.13 14.63 26.12
CA PRO A 620 -22.17 15.83 25.27
C PRO A 620 -23.57 16.36 24.91
N ILE A 621 -24.63 15.70 25.40
CA ILE A 621 -26.02 15.97 25.00
C ILE A 621 -26.93 15.97 26.24
N ALA A 622 -26.45 16.54 27.34
CA ALA A 622 -27.22 16.67 28.57
C ALA A 622 -28.42 17.65 28.44
N ASP A 623 -28.46 18.51 27.41
CA ASP A 623 -29.47 19.57 27.30
C ASP A 623 -30.88 19.13 26.86
N GLN A 624 -31.12 17.83 26.63
CA GLN A 624 -32.50 17.32 26.48
C GLN A 624 -32.83 16.11 27.37
N ILE A 625 -31.89 15.64 28.19
CA ILE A 625 -32.09 14.48 29.10
C ILE A 625 -32.55 14.93 30.50
N GLN A 626 -32.87 16.21 30.72
CA GLN A 626 -33.64 16.61 31.91
C GLN A 626 -35.08 16.04 31.91
N LEU A 627 -35.59 15.56 30.77
CA LEU A 627 -36.90 14.89 30.67
C LEU A 627 -36.88 13.38 30.95
N LEU A 628 -35.71 12.76 31.17
CA LEU A 628 -35.57 11.32 31.43
C LEU A 628 -34.94 10.99 32.80
N LYS A 629 -34.65 12.00 33.62
CA LYS A 629 -34.09 11.82 34.98
C LYS A 629 -35.08 11.21 36.00
N SER A 630 -36.34 10.99 35.64
CA SER A 630 -37.37 10.44 36.53
C SER A 630 -37.63 8.94 36.32
N THR A 631 -36.61 8.09 36.36
CA THR A 631 -36.77 6.63 36.64
C THR A 631 -35.40 5.94 36.78
N TYR A 632 -34.60 6.36 37.77
CA TYR A 632 -33.63 5.47 38.38
C TYR A 632 -34.29 4.81 39.59
N ASP A 633 -35.32 3.98 39.34
CA ASP A 633 -35.88 3.12 40.38
C ASP A 633 -35.22 1.74 40.29
N ASN A 634 -34.38 1.49 41.30
CA ASN A 634 -33.73 0.23 41.60
C ASN A 634 -34.76 -0.86 41.92
N THR A 635 -35.34 -1.53 40.92
CA THR A 635 -35.98 -2.83 41.14
C THR A 635 -36.04 -3.65 39.85
N THR A 636 -35.13 -4.61 39.65
CA THR A 636 -35.49 -5.91 39.05
C THR A 636 -34.39 -6.94 39.30
N ASN A 637 -34.83 -8.11 39.75
CA ASN A 637 -34.02 -9.23 40.24
C ASN A 637 -33.24 -9.97 39.15
N ASN A 638 -32.01 -10.34 39.51
CA ASN A 638 -31.08 -11.20 38.78
C ASN A 638 -31.56 -12.65 38.64
N SER A 639 -31.51 -13.19 37.42
CA SER A 639 -31.00 -14.54 37.18
C SER A 639 -30.43 -14.65 35.76
N ASN A 640 -29.23 -15.25 35.66
CA ASN A 640 -28.44 -15.59 34.46
C ASN A 640 -27.41 -14.56 33.97
N SER A 641 -26.28 -14.45 34.69
CA SER A 641 -25.10 -13.64 34.34
C SER A 641 -24.01 -14.37 33.54
N SER A 642 -24.23 -15.61 33.10
CA SER A 642 -23.20 -16.41 32.43
C SER A 642 -23.10 -16.22 30.90
N SER A 643 -24.14 -15.70 30.22
CA SER A 643 -24.12 -15.48 28.77
C SER A 643 -23.71 -14.06 28.34
N ASN A 644 -23.92 -13.04 29.19
CA ASN A 644 -23.58 -11.64 28.89
C ASN A 644 -22.10 -11.28 29.10
N GLY A 645 -21.33 -12.14 29.78
CA GLY A 645 -19.91 -11.89 30.08
C GLY A 645 -19.03 -11.82 28.83
N ASN A 646 -19.31 -12.64 27.81
CA ASN A 646 -18.55 -12.65 26.56
C ASN A 646 -18.86 -11.41 25.70
N THR A 647 -20.14 -11.03 25.57
CA THR A 647 -20.55 -9.86 24.79
C THR A 647 -20.05 -8.54 25.39
N ALA A 648 -20.07 -8.41 26.72
CA ALA A 648 -19.51 -7.24 27.40
C ALA A 648 -17.98 -7.17 27.27
N ASN A 649 -17.29 -8.31 27.40
CA ASN A 649 -15.86 -8.38 27.19
C ASN A 649 -15.46 -8.01 25.75
N ASP A 650 -16.18 -8.51 24.75
CA ASP A 650 -15.95 -8.17 23.33
C ASP A 650 -16.20 -6.69 23.05
N PHE A 651 -17.21 -6.10 23.71
CA PHE A 651 -17.50 -4.68 23.60
C PHE A 651 -16.38 -3.82 24.20
N ILE A 652 -15.90 -4.14 25.40
CA ILE A 652 -14.79 -3.41 26.05
C ILE A 652 -13.49 -3.60 25.28
N ASN A 653 -13.23 -4.81 24.74
CA ASN A 653 -12.07 -5.05 23.89
C ASN A 653 -12.10 -4.25 22.60
N TRP A 654 -13.30 -4.07 22.01
CA TRP A 654 -13.53 -3.16 20.88
C TRP A 654 -13.30 -1.70 21.28
N ALA A 655 -13.87 -1.25 22.41
CA ALA A 655 -13.70 0.13 22.88
C ALA A 655 -12.22 0.47 23.12
N TRP A 656 -11.45 -0.44 23.71
CA TRP A 656 -10.00 -0.31 23.80
C TRP A 656 -9.30 -0.23 22.44
N SER A 657 -9.75 -0.99 21.44
CA SER A 657 -9.15 -0.94 20.10
C SER A 657 -9.37 0.39 19.39
N VAL A 658 -10.46 1.09 19.70
CA VAL A 658 -10.73 2.45 19.21
C VAL A 658 -9.96 3.47 20.06
N ALA A 659 -10.03 3.36 21.39
CA ALA A 659 -9.44 4.34 22.30
C ALA A 659 -7.92 4.53 22.10
N ILE A 660 -7.20 3.45 21.77
CA ILE A 660 -5.75 3.50 21.49
C ILE A 660 -5.44 4.21 20.15
N LYS A 661 -6.36 4.19 19.18
CA LYS A 661 -6.20 4.93 17.91
C LYS A 661 -6.45 6.44 18.09
N LEU A 662 -7.13 6.86 19.15
CA LEU A 662 -7.44 8.26 19.38
C LEU A 662 -6.19 9.04 19.82
N ARG A 663 -5.95 10.20 19.22
CA ARG A 663 -4.84 11.11 19.59
C ARG A 663 -5.18 11.93 20.84
N LEU A 664 -5.50 11.24 21.94
CA LEU A 664 -5.94 11.86 23.21
C LEU A 664 -4.86 12.74 23.85
N TYR A 665 -3.58 12.38 23.70
CA TYR A 665 -2.49 13.24 24.18
C TYR A 665 -2.42 14.54 23.39
N ASP A 666 -2.78 14.59 22.11
CA ASP A 666 -2.62 15.86 21.39
C ASP A 666 -3.77 16.85 21.66
N CYS A 667 -4.89 16.34 22.17
CA CYS A 667 -6.07 17.11 22.52
C CYS A 667 -5.80 18.15 23.62
N PRO A 668 -6.51 19.29 23.60
CA PRO A 668 -6.46 20.24 24.69
C PRO A 668 -6.95 19.59 25.99
N ILE A 669 -6.50 20.13 27.13
CA ILE A 669 -6.91 19.64 28.45
C ILE A 669 -8.44 19.72 28.55
N SER A 670 -9.07 18.58 28.81
CA SER A 670 -10.51 18.49 28.97
C SER A 670 -10.91 18.78 30.43
N PRO A 671 -11.81 19.75 30.68
CA PRO A 671 -12.34 19.97 32.02
C PRO A 671 -13.16 18.76 32.48
N ARG A 672 -13.90 18.12 31.57
CA ARG A 672 -14.69 16.90 31.84
C ARG A 672 -13.81 15.75 32.31
N ALA A 673 -12.70 15.51 31.63
CA ALA A 673 -11.75 14.47 32.01
C ALA A 673 -11.09 14.78 33.37
N SER A 674 -10.80 16.05 33.63
CA SER A 674 -10.22 16.49 34.90
C SER A 674 -11.18 16.27 36.08
N ASP A 675 -12.47 16.55 35.90
CA ASP A 675 -13.50 16.30 36.91
C ASP A 675 -13.67 14.80 37.20
N ILE A 676 -13.66 13.96 36.17
CA ILE A 676 -13.66 12.50 36.33
C ILE A 676 -12.39 12.06 37.07
N GLU A 677 -11.21 12.56 36.70
CA GLU A 677 -9.97 12.19 37.36
C GLU A 677 -9.94 12.58 38.84
N ASN A 678 -10.51 13.74 39.20
CA ASN A 678 -10.65 14.17 40.60
C ASN A 678 -11.50 13.20 41.44
N SER A 679 -12.40 12.44 40.80
CA SER A 679 -13.18 11.38 41.47
C SER A 679 -12.42 10.06 41.62
N ILE A 680 -11.30 9.87 40.90
CA ILE A 680 -10.46 8.67 40.95
C ILE A 680 -9.50 8.78 42.13
N THR A 681 -9.86 8.16 43.25
CA THR A 681 -9.07 8.16 44.48
C THR A 681 -8.19 6.91 44.63
N LEU A 682 -7.12 6.99 45.44
CA LEU A 682 -6.27 5.84 45.75
C LEU A 682 -7.02 4.58 46.24
N PRO A 683 -8.04 4.67 47.12
CA PRO A 683 -8.85 3.51 47.50
C PRO A 683 -9.58 2.87 46.31
N PHE A 684 -10.10 3.67 45.38
CA PHE A 684 -10.73 3.17 44.16
C PHE A 684 -9.71 2.40 43.28
N LEU A 685 -8.51 2.94 43.07
CA LEU A 685 -7.46 2.27 42.29
C LEU A 685 -7.07 0.91 42.89
N LYS A 686 -6.94 0.83 44.22
CA LYS A 686 -6.66 -0.43 44.93
C LYS A 686 -7.81 -1.44 44.78
N LEU A 687 -9.05 -0.99 44.80
CA LEU A 687 -10.22 -1.83 44.57
C LEU A 687 -10.21 -2.43 43.17
N VAL A 688 -9.91 -1.63 42.14
CA VAL A 688 -9.83 -2.10 40.75
C VAL A 688 -8.72 -3.15 40.58
N LEU A 689 -7.54 -2.94 41.16
CA LEU A 689 -6.43 -3.91 41.11
C LEU A 689 -6.81 -5.26 41.73
N ASN A 690 -7.51 -5.24 42.87
CA ASN A 690 -7.89 -6.43 43.63
C ASN A 690 -9.20 -7.07 43.14
N SER A 691 -9.87 -6.49 42.14
CA SER A 691 -11.12 -7.01 41.62
C SER A 691 -10.94 -8.36 40.88
N TYR A 692 -11.87 -9.28 41.14
CA TYR A 692 -11.90 -10.62 40.52
C TYR A 692 -12.62 -10.64 39.16
N ASN A 693 -13.42 -9.60 38.84
CA ASN A 693 -14.10 -9.48 37.55
C ASN A 693 -13.18 -8.78 36.53
N SER A 694 -12.57 -9.58 35.64
CA SER A 694 -11.66 -9.08 34.60
C SER A 694 -12.32 -8.02 33.70
N VAL A 695 -13.57 -8.22 33.31
CA VAL A 695 -14.31 -7.34 32.39
C VAL A 695 -14.55 -5.97 33.02
N SER A 696 -15.08 -5.94 34.25
CA SER A 696 -15.28 -4.69 34.99
C SER A 696 -13.96 -3.97 35.28
N SER A 697 -12.92 -4.71 35.65
CA SER A 697 -11.60 -4.14 35.92
C SER A 697 -10.96 -3.52 34.67
N SER A 698 -11.22 -4.12 33.50
CA SER A 698 -10.77 -3.60 32.21
C SER A 698 -11.54 -2.35 31.79
N HIS A 699 -12.85 -2.29 32.07
CA HIS A 699 -13.64 -1.07 31.88
C HIS A 699 -13.12 0.07 32.79
N SER A 700 -12.86 -0.19 34.07
CA SER A 700 -12.26 0.81 34.96
C SER A 700 -10.89 1.28 34.46
N ALA A 701 -10.06 0.36 33.94
CA ALA A 701 -8.77 0.72 33.36
C ALA A 701 -8.90 1.58 32.08
N LEU A 702 -9.94 1.36 31.26
CA LEU A 702 -10.24 2.18 30.07
C LEU A 702 -10.64 3.60 30.47
N LEU A 703 -11.49 3.73 31.49
CA LEU A 703 -11.88 5.01 32.07
C LEU A 703 -10.65 5.77 32.58
N ILE A 704 -9.80 5.11 33.37
CA ILE A 704 -8.57 5.70 33.89
C ILE A 704 -7.68 6.17 32.74
N TYR A 705 -7.49 5.34 31.70
CA TYR A 705 -6.70 5.70 30.51
C TYR A 705 -7.22 6.97 29.82
N ILE A 706 -8.52 7.01 29.47
CA ILE A 706 -9.12 8.15 28.77
C ILE A 706 -9.05 9.42 29.63
N SER A 707 -9.41 9.33 30.92
CA SER A 707 -9.36 10.49 31.82
C SER A 707 -7.93 11.00 32.01
N PHE A 708 -6.96 10.09 32.12
CA PHE A 708 -5.56 10.42 32.38
C PHE A 708 -4.90 11.10 31.17
N MET A 709 -5.17 10.62 29.96
CA MET A 709 -4.58 11.20 28.74
C MET A 709 -5.12 12.59 28.41
N LEU A 710 -6.37 12.87 28.77
CA LEU A 710 -7.04 14.16 28.53
C LEU A 710 -6.87 15.17 29.68
N SER A 711 -6.30 14.76 30.82
CA SER A 711 -6.13 15.62 31.99
C SER A 711 -4.75 16.28 32.06
N VAL A 712 -4.59 17.21 33.01
CA VAL A 712 -3.30 17.86 33.27
C VAL A 712 -2.29 16.92 33.93
N THR A 713 -2.75 15.83 34.56
CA THR A 713 -1.90 14.88 35.29
C THR A 713 -0.89 14.20 34.35
N SER A 714 -1.26 13.92 33.09
CA SER A 714 -0.34 13.36 32.09
C SER A 714 0.66 14.37 31.53
N ARG A 715 0.53 15.67 31.83
CA ARG A 715 1.30 16.75 31.17
C ARG A 715 2.43 17.32 32.01
N HIS A 716 2.44 17.01 33.31
CA HIS A 716 3.37 17.60 34.24
C HIS A 716 3.75 16.63 35.35
N PHE A 717 5.05 16.35 35.52
CA PHE A 717 5.55 15.34 36.46
C PHE A 717 5.09 15.58 37.92
N LEU A 718 5.20 16.81 38.45
CA LEU A 718 4.77 17.07 39.83
C LEU A 718 3.27 16.81 40.07
N ARG A 719 2.41 16.99 39.06
CA ARG A 719 0.98 16.66 39.17
C ARG A 719 0.73 15.17 39.01
N PHE A 720 1.51 14.53 38.16
CA PHE A 720 1.55 13.08 38.03
C PHE A 720 1.88 12.40 39.37
N GLU A 721 2.91 12.88 40.06
CA GLU A 721 3.29 12.38 41.38
C GLU A 721 2.20 12.66 42.44
N SER A 722 1.66 13.90 42.48
CA SER A 722 0.67 14.27 43.50
C SER A 722 -0.69 13.57 43.36
N ASN A 723 -1.09 13.18 42.14
CA ASN A 723 -2.40 12.60 41.84
C ASN A 723 -2.35 11.08 41.62
N ASP A 724 -1.50 10.35 42.34
CA ASP A 724 -1.40 8.88 42.28
C ASP A 724 -1.14 8.34 40.85
N GLY A 725 -0.36 9.06 40.02
CA GLY A 725 -0.08 8.72 38.63
C GLY A 725 0.49 7.30 38.45
N TRP A 726 1.44 6.90 39.30
CA TRP A 726 2.01 5.54 39.29
C TRP A 726 0.98 4.44 39.51
N MET A 727 0.02 4.67 40.41
CA MET A 727 -1.05 3.70 40.68
C MET A 727 -2.04 3.60 39.52
N LYS A 728 -2.32 4.72 38.83
CA LYS A 728 -3.13 4.74 37.60
C LYS A 728 -2.45 3.93 36.49
N LEU A 729 -1.15 4.11 36.28
CA LEU A 729 -0.36 3.33 35.32
C LEU A 729 -0.34 1.84 35.68
N LEU A 730 -0.21 1.50 36.97
CA LEU A 730 -0.21 0.11 37.43
C LEU A 730 -1.54 -0.58 37.17
N VAL A 731 -2.67 0.12 37.32
CA VAL A 731 -4.00 -0.38 36.96
C VAL A 731 -4.10 -0.65 35.46
N ILE A 732 -3.66 0.29 34.62
CA ILE A 732 -3.68 0.14 33.16
C ILE A 732 -2.81 -1.04 32.73
N LEU A 733 -1.61 -1.19 33.32
CA LEU A 733 -0.69 -2.30 33.02
C LEU A 733 -1.26 -3.67 33.41
N LYS A 734 -1.88 -3.80 34.59
CA LYS A 734 -2.35 -5.09 35.12
C LYS A 734 -3.76 -5.49 34.64
N LYS A 735 -4.64 -4.53 34.34
CA LYS A 735 -6.07 -4.77 34.03
C LYS A 735 -6.50 -4.22 32.66
N GLY A 736 -5.71 -3.37 32.02
CA GLY A 736 -5.96 -2.81 30.69
C GLY A 736 -5.19 -3.52 29.57
N LYS A 737 -4.97 -2.81 28.45
CA LYS A 737 -4.17 -3.28 27.32
C LYS A 737 -2.71 -2.82 27.41
N PRO A 738 -1.72 -3.68 27.13
CA PRO A 738 -0.29 -3.33 27.19
C PRO A 738 0.10 -2.26 26.16
N GLU A 739 -0.56 -2.23 25.00
CA GLU A 739 -0.38 -1.21 23.96
C GLU A 739 -0.62 0.21 24.52
N ALA A 740 -1.57 0.37 25.44
CA ALA A 740 -1.86 1.67 26.06
C ALA A 740 -0.71 2.19 26.92
N VAL A 741 0.03 1.30 27.60
CA VAL A 741 1.19 1.70 28.43
C VAL A 741 2.36 2.13 27.55
N ILE A 742 2.60 1.43 26.44
CA ILE A 742 3.61 1.83 25.45
C ILE A 742 3.29 3.25 24.93
N HIS A 743 2.05 3.47 24.48
CA HIS A 743 1.60 4.78 24.01
C HIS A 743 1.74 5.87 25.08
N ILE A 744 1.35 5.59 26.33
CA ILE A 744 1.51 6.56 27.44
C ILE A 744 2.98 6.95 27.64
N PHE A 745 3.87 5.97 27.76
CA PHE A 745 5.28 6.23 28.08
C PHE A 745 5.97 6.99 26.94
N SER A 746 5.73 6.59 25.69
CA SER A 746 6.31 7.22 24.50
C SER A 746 5.97 8.71 24.38
N GLU A 747 4.79 9.15 24.87
CA GLU A 747 4.35 10.55 24.80
C GLU A 747 4.71 11.38 26.05
N ILE A 748 4.54 10.80 27.24
CA ILE A 748 4.64 11.53 28.51
C ILE A 748 6.10 11.74 28.93
N ILE A 749 6.94 10.71 28.86
CA ILE A 749 8.30 10.78 29.42
C ILE A 749 9.15 11.83 28.73
N PRO A 750 9.20 11.94 27.39
CA PRO A 750 9.94 13.03 26.75
C PRO A 750 9.48 14.41 27.22
N SER A 751 8.17 14.59 27.42
CA SER A 751 7.58 15.83 27.97
C SER A 751 8.03 16.10 29.41
N PHE A 752 8.07 15.06 30.26
CA PHE A 752 8.55 15.18 31.64
C PHE A 752 10.03 15.49 31.71
N VAL A 753 10.85 14.84 30.89
CA VAL A 753 12.29 15.06 30.83
C VAL A 753 12.60 16.48 30.36
N TYR A 754 11.88 16.95 29.33
CA TYR A 754 12.03 18.33 28.84
C TYR A 754 11.70 19.38 29.91
N MET A 755 10.67 19.14 30.74
CA MET A 755 10.22 20.11 31.74
C MET A 755 10.93 20.00 33.11
N HIS A 756 11.30 18.79 33.55
CA HIS A 756 11.75 18.48 34.91
C HIS A 756 13.09 17.73 34.95
N GLY A 757 13.79 17.58 33.83
CA GLY A 757 15.09 16.91 33.80
C GLY A 757 15.03 15.43 34.24
N ASP A 758 15.87 15.04 35.20
CA ASP A 758 15.94 13.67 35.72
C ASP A 758 15.04 13.39 36.94
N ASP A 759 14.23 14.36 37.39
CA ASP A 759 13.36 14.21 38.57
C ASP A 759 12.47 12.97 38.48
N PHE A 760 11.89 12.70 37.30
CA PHE A 760 11.09 11.51 37.03
C PHE A 760 11.85 10.20 37.29
N PHE A 761 13.14 10.16 36.92
CA PHE A 761 13.99 8.98 37.09
C PHE A 761 14.51 8.81 38.51
N ASN A 762 14.47 9.88 39.30
CA ASN A 762 14.91 9.83 40.67
C ASN A 762 13.88 9.21 41.62
N ASP A 763 12.58 9.24 41.27
CA ASP A 763 11.48 8.62 42.01
C ASP A 763 11.71 7.10 42.24
N GLU A 764 11.51 6.63 43.47
CA GLU A 764 11.62 5.22 43.83
C GLU A 764 10.53 4.37 43.17
N SER A 765 9.35 4.96 42.96
CA SER A 765 8.16 4.33 42.37
C SER A 765 8.40 3.87 40.93
N LEU A 766 9.29 4.55 40.19
CA LEU A 766 9.68 4.14 38.85
C LEU A 766 10.34 2.76 38.86
N SER A 767 11.24 2.51 39.81
CA SER A 767 11.97 1.22 39.89
C SER A 767 11.00 0.07 40.21
N ASP A 768 10.03 0.31 41.09
CA ASP A 768 8.97 -0.64 41.40
C ASP A 768 8.02 -0.88 40.22
N PHE A 769 7.60 0.18 39.51
CA PHE A 769 6.75 0.03 38.32
C PHE A 769 7.49 -0.68 37.18
N PHE A 770 8.75 -0.33 36.95
CA PHE A 770 9.59 -0.96 35.94
C PHE A 770 9.83 -2.43 36.23
N LYS A 771 10.00 -2.80 37.51
CA LYS A 771 9.99 -4.20 37.96
C LYS A 771 8.69 -4.89 37.57
N HIS A 772 7.53 -4.26 37.77
CA HIS A 772 6.26 -4.82 37.32
C HIS A 772 6.17 -4.97 35.80
N MET A 773 6.72 -4.04 35.01
CA MET A 773 6.74 -4.16 33.55
C MET A 773 7.56 -5.38 33.07
N ILE A 774 8.70 -5.65 33.70
CA ILE A 774 9.62 -6.73 33.30
C ILE A 774 9.21 -8.08 33.91
N GLU A 775 8.79 -8.10 35.18
CA GLU A 775 8.48 -9.33 35.93
C GLU A 775 7.02 -9.78 35.81
N LEU A 776 6.14 -9.00 35.16
CA LEU A 776 4.82 -9.51 34.79
C LEU A 776 5.07 -10.80 33.97
N LYS A 777 4.41 -11.91 34.35
CA LYS A 777 4.48 -13.23 33.67
C LYS A 777 4.17 -13.21 32.15
N THR A 778 3.94 -12.03 31.59
CA THR A 778 3.48 -11.72 30.25
C THR A 778 4.49 -10.87 29.47
N ASP A 779 5.80 -11.13 29.60
CA ASP A 779 6.79 -10.70 28.61
C ASP A 779 6.38 -11.07 27.15
N PRO A 780 5.64 -12.18 26.86
CA PRO A 780 5.04 -12.36 25.54
C PRO A 780 3.93 -11.35 25.15
N MET A 781 3.32 -10.58 26.06
CA MET A 781 2.26 -9.61 25.72
C MET A 781 2.80 -8.25 25.30
N LEU A 782 3.83 -7.71 25.95
CA LEU A 782 4.48 -6.47 25.48
C LEU A 782 5.21 -6.70 24.15
N ILE A 783 5.80 -7.89 23.96
CA ILE A 783 6.39 -8.29 22.68
C ILE A 783 5.30 -8.46 21.60
N LYS A 784 4.17 -9.11 21.92
CA LYS A 784 3.04 -9.20 20.98
C LYS A 784 2.39 -7.84 20.69
N ALA A 785 2.32 -6.95 21.67
CA ALA A 785 1.83 -5.59 21.52
C ALA A 785 2.74 -4.81 20.57
N ALA A 786 4.06 -4.85 20.79
CA ALA A 786 5.05 -4.26 19.90
C ALA A 786 4.92 -4.81 18.46
N ALA A 787 4.80 -6.13 18.30
CA ALA A 787 4.63 -6.77 16.98
C ALA A 787 3.30 -6.42 16.30
N LYS A 788 2.23 -6.11 17.06
CA LYS A 788 0.95 -5.64 16.51
C LYS A 788 1.03 -4.19 16.05
N ILE A 789 1.70 -3.34 16.81
CA ILE A 789 1.92 -1.94 16.48
C ILE A 789 2.79 -1.87 15.21
N HIS A 790 3.86 -2.67 15.13
CA HIS A 790 4.74 -2.75 13.97
C HIS A 790 5.09 -4.18 13.59
N LYS A 791 4.51 -4.67 12.47
CA LYS A 791 4.68 -6.05 11.97
C LYS A 791 6.13 -6.41 11.58
N LYS A 792 7.03 -5.43 11.44
CA LYS A 792 8.41 -5.61 10.94
C LYS A 792 9.50 -5.52 12.04
N SER A 793 9.19 -5.08 13.26
CA SER A 793 10.23 -4.86 14.28
C SER A 793 10.45 -6.09 15.17
N ALA A 794 11.69 -6.58 15.25
CA ALA A 794 12.11 -7.62 16.19
C ALA A 794 12.29 -7.11 17.64
N ASN A 795 11.97 -5.83 17.90
CA ASN A 795 12.22 -5.15 19.18
C ASN A 795 11.17 -5.48 20.23
N THR A 796 11.58 -5.49 21.50
CA THR A 796 10.66 -5.64 22.63
C THR A 796 9.85 -4.36 22.85
N GLY A 797 8.67 -4.47 23.49
CA GLY A 797 7.84 -3.30 23.79
C GLY A 797 8.57 -2.25 24.64
N ILE A 798 9.49 -2.67 25.53
CA ILE A 798 10.32 -1.74 26.31
C ILE A 798 11.40 -1.10 25.43
N GLY A 799 11.97 -1.85 24.48
CA GLY A 799 12.89 -1.30 23.48
C GLY A 799 12.25 -0.22 22.62
N LEU A 800 10.96 -0.37 22.26
CA LEU A 800 10.19 0.69 21.57
C LEU A 800 10.04 1.95 22.41
N ILE A 801 9.71 1.80 23.70
CA ILE A 801 9.58 2.92 24.64
C ILE A 801 10.91 3.67 24.75
N ILE A 802 12.01 2.97 25.04
CA ILE A 802 13.33 3.60 25.21
C ILE A 802 13.81 4.21 23.90
N GLY A 803 13.65 3.51 22.77
CA GLY A 803 13.94 4.05 21.45
C GLY A 803 13.18 5.33 21.16
N SER A 804 11.88 5.41 21.51
CA SER A 804 11.10 6.63 21.38
C SER A 804 11.64 7.76 22.26
N HIS A 805 12.08 7.49 23.49
CA HIS A 805 12.66 8.52 24.35
C HIS A 805 13.97 9.09 23.83
N VAL A 806 14.88 8.21 23.38
CA VAL A 806 16.16 8.63 22.79
C VAL A 806 15.93 9.38 21.48
N TRP A 807 14.95 8.95 20.67
CA TRP A 807 14.59 9.63 19.42
C TRP A 807 14.08 11.05 19.67
N HIS A 808 13.16 11.24 20.63
CA HIS A 808 12.71 12.58 21.01
C HIS A 808 13.83 13.43 21.61
N ALA A 809 14.69 12.84 22.44
CA ALA A 809 15.83 13.54 23.02
C ALA A 809 16.79 14.04 21.93
N HIS A 810 17.08 13.21 20.93
CA HIS A 810 17.89 13.59 19.77
C HIS A 810 17.24 14.73 18.97
N LEU A 811 15.92 14.68 18.79
CA LEU A 811 15.17 15.78 18.16
C LEU A 811 15.27 17.08 18.99
N ILE A 812 15.08 17.00 20.31
CA ILE A 812 15.20 18.17 21.20
C ILE A 812 16.61 18.76 21.09
N ASP A 813 17.66 17.94 21.15
CA ASP A 813 19.04 18.40 21.03
C ASP A 813 19.30 19.06 19.67
N SER A 814 18.70 18.54 18.59
CA SER A 814 18.84 19.13 17.25
C SER A 814 18.18 20.51 17.09
N VAL A 815 17.16 20.82 17.89
CA VAL A 815 16.39 22.08 17.79
C VAL A 815 16.79 23.09 18.87
N SER A 816 17.43 22.64 19.97
CA SER A 816 17.63 23.48 21.16
C SER A 816 18.97 24.22 21.23
N ASP A 817 19.91 23.98 20.30
CA ASP A 817 21.24 24.61 20.23
C ASP A 817 21.96 24.69 21.61
N LEU A 818 21.79 23.65 22.45
CA LEU A 818 22.37 23.58 23.81
C LEU A 818 23.82 23.07 23.86
N MET A 819 24.37 22.70 22.70
CA MET A 819 25.72 22.19 22.53
C MET A 819 26.54 23.14 21.66
N ASP A 820 27.77 23.43 22.06
CA ASP A 820 28.74 24.21 21.29
C ASP A 820 29.19 23.46 20.02
N GLU A 821 29.86 24.14 19.07
CA GLU A 821 30.39 23.51 17.83
C GLU A 821 31.35 22.34 18.08
N ASN A 822 31.97 22.30 19.26
CA ASN A 822 32.85 21.21 19.71
C ASN A 822 32.11 20.11 20.50
N GLY A 823 30.77 20.17 20.53
CA GLY A 823 29.90 19.23 21.23
C GLY A 823 29.95 19.27 22.75
N LYS A 824 30.42 20.38 23.32
CA LYS A 824 30.43 20.64 24.76
C LYS A 824 29.12 21.32 25.14
N GLY A 825 28.43 20.82 26.17
CA GLY A 825 27.15 21.40 26.60
C GLY A 825 26.22 20.37 27.22
N PHE A 826 24.97 20.78 27.43
CA PHE A 826 23.93 19.90 27.92
C PHE A 826 23.27 19.16 26.75
N SER A 827 22.99 17.87 26.95
CA SER A 827 22.43 16.98 25.93
C SER A 827 21.33 16.14 26.58
N TYR A 828 20.12 16.24 26.03
CA TYR A 828 18.98 15.45 26.46
C TYR A 828 19.18 13.97 26.15
N VAL A 829 19.90 13.63 25.07
CA VAL A 829 20.26 12.25 24.75
C VAL A 829 21.08 11.64 25.89
N ASP A 830 22.08 12.37 26.39
CA ASP A 830 22.92 11.91 27.51
C ASP A 830 22.11 11.80 28.80
N LEU A 831 21.26 12.78 29.09
CA LEU A 831 20.37 12.76 30.26
C LEU A 831 19.47 11.52 30.25
N VAL A 832 18.80 11.23 29.13
CA VAL A 832 17.86 10.11 29.00
C VAL A 832 18.60 8.78 29.09
N MET A 833 19.71 8.60 28.36
CA MET A 833 20.47 7.35 28.39
C MET A 833 21.07 7.08 29.78
N HIS A 834 21.69 8.10 30.40
CA HIS A 834 22.23 7.99 31.76
C HIS A 834 21.13 7.63 32.76
N SER A 835 19.97 8.28 32.68
CA SER A 835 18.87 8.04 33.61
C SER A 835 18.25 6.64 33.47
N TRP A 836 18.14 6.11 32.26
CA TRP A 836 17.69 4.73 32.03
C TRP A 836 18.71 3.69 32.53
N LEU A 837 20.00 3.88 32.25
CA LEU A 837 21.06 3.00 32.77
C LEU A 837 21.07 3.01 34.31
N LYS A 838 20.99 4.20 34.93
CA LYS A 838 20.88 4.37 36.38
C LYS A 838 19.66 3.63 36.94
N THR A 839 18.51 3.72 36.26
CA THR A 839 17.27 3.03 36.67
C THR A 839 17.42 1.52 36.62
N VAL A 840 18.05 0.97 35.58
CA VAL A 840 18.34 -0.47 35.48
C VAL A 840 19.31 -0.92 36.58
N PHE A 841 20.37 -0.16 36.81
CA PHE A 841 21.42 -0.48 37.78
C PHE A 841 20.99 -0.38 39.25
N ARG A 842 19.86 0.29 39.55
CA ARG A 842 19.26 0.25 40.90
C ARG A 842 18.90 -1.17 41.34
N LYS A 843 18.55 -2.07 40.41
CA LYS A 843 18.29 -3.48 40.72
C LYS A 843 19.61 -4.24 40.85
N SER A 844 19.91 -4.82 42.01
CA SER A 844 21.23 -5.45 42.28
C SER A 844 21.51 -6.73 41.47
N ASP A 845 20.49 -7.40 40.96
CA ASP A 845 20.56 -8.65 40.21
C ASP A 845 20.21 -8.49 38.71
N TRP A 846 20.22 -7.27 38.17
CA TRP A 846 19.79 -6.96 36.80
C TRP A 846 20.46 -7.84 35.71
N MET A 847 21.75 -8.15 35.86
CA MET A 847 22.54 -8.95 34.90
C MET A 847 22.01 -10.38 34.72
N TRP A 848 21.27 -10.88 35.72
CA TRP A 848 20.70 -12.23 35.70
C TRP A 848 19.30 -12.29 35.08
N HIS A 849 18.77 -11.14 34.63
CA HIS A 849 17.45 -11.03 34.02
C HIS A 849 17.57 -10.58 32.57
N SER A 850 17.18 -11.44 31.63
CA SER A 850 17.27 -11.17 30.18
C SER A 850 16.54 -9.90 29.74
N GLY A 851 15.42 -9.54 30.38
CA GLY A 851 14.69 -8.31 30.08
C GLY A 851 15.50 -7.03 30.39
N TYR A 852 16.28 -7.02 31.47
CA TYR A 852 17.12 -5.87 31.83
C TYR A 852 18.36 -5.81 30.93
N VAL A 853 19.00 -6.95 30.64
CA VAL A 853 20.18 -6.99 29.76
C VAL A 853 19.83 -6.55 28.34
N ASN A 854 18.66 -6.91 27.81
CA ASN A 854 18.19 -6.43 26.51
C ASN A 854 18.05 -4.91 26.43
N ILE A 855 17.63 -4.29 27.53
CA ILE A 855 17.50 -2.84 27.62
C ILE A 855 18.88 -2.18 27.61
N VAL A 856 19.81 -2.70 28.39
CA VAL A 856 21.20 -2.23 28.39
C VAL A 856 21.83 -2.41 27.01
N ASP A 857 21.57 -3.54 26.33
CA ASP A 857 22.03 -3.77 24.95
C ASP A 857 21.47 -2.74 23.96
N SER A 858 20.18 -2.43 24.05
CA SER A 858 19.55 -1.39 23.23
C SER A 858 20.13 0.00 23.50
N LEU A 859 20.41 0.33 24.77
CA LEU A 859 21.06 1.58 25.16
C LEU A 859 22.52 1.65 24.68
N CYS A 860 23.27 0.54 24.74
CA CYS A 860 24.62 0.44 24.17
C CYS A 860 24.59 0.63 22.66
N LYS A 861 23.59 0.07 21.96
CA LYS A 861 23.38 0.31 20.53
C LYS A 861 23.15 1.78 20.22
N PHE A 862 22.26 2.46 20.97
CA PHE A 862 22.02 3.89 20.77
C PHE A 862 23.25 4.74 21.11
N ALA A 863 23.95 4.41 22.20
CA ALA A 863 25.19 5.08 22.56
C ALA A 863 26.26 4.92 21.46
N PHE A 864 26.31 3.77 20.79
CA PHE A 864 27.20 3.57 19.64
C PHE A 864 26.83 4.44 18.44
N ILE A 865 25.55 4.52 18.10
CA ILE A 865 25.06 5.36 16.99
C ILE A 865 25.36 6.85 17.24
N PHE A 866 25.28 7.29 18.50
CA PHE A 866 25.48 8.70 18.89
C PHE A 866 26.87 9.01 19.46
N TYR A 867 27.84 8.11 19.34
CA TYR A 867 29.22 8.31 19.80
C TYR A 867 29.34 8.62 21.32
N ARG A 868 28.43 8.09 22.15
CA ARG A 868 28.36 8.31 23.62
C ARG A 868 28.99 7.17 24.45
N HIS A 869 30.04 6.54 23.93
CA HIS A 869 30.73 5.41 24.56
C HIS A 869 31.30 5.74 25.94
N GLY A 870 31.92 6.92 26.09
CA GLY A 870 32.57 7.31 27.33
C GLY A 870 31.62 7.33 28.54
N MET A 871 30.39 7.78 28.34
CA MET A 871 29.35 7.79 29.38
C MET A 871 28.99 6.36 29.79
N VAL A 872 28.70 5.47 28.82
CA VAL A 872 28.35 4.07 29.10
C VAL A 872 29.49 3.35 29.82
N TYR A 873 30.72 3.54 29.34
CA TYR A 873 31.93 3.01 29.95
C TYR A 873 32.07 3.43 31.42
N HIS A 874 31.93 4.73 31.72
CA HIS A 874 32.00 5.24 33.09
C HIS A 874 30.96 4.59 34.01
N MET A 875 29.71 4.47 33.56
CA MET A 875 28.65 3.85 34.35
C MET A 875 28.90 2.35 34.58
N LEU A 876 29.39 1.62 33.56
CA LEU A 876 29.73 0.21 33.69
C LEU A 876 30.90 -0.03 34.66
N ILE A 877 31.90 0.86 34.66
CA ILE A 877 33.01 0.79 35.63
C ILE A 877 32.50 0.94 37.06
N GLU A 878 31.62 1.91 37.31
CA GLU A 878 31.06 2.12 38.64
C GLU A 878 30.28 0.90 39.11
N GLU A 879 29.49 0.30 38.24
CA GLU A 879 28.77 -0.94 38.52
C GLU A 879 29.70 -2.13 38.77
N HIS A 880 30.76 -2.24 37.99
CA HIS A 880 31.77 -3.27 38.19
C HIS A 880 32.47 -3.10 39.55
N LYS A 881 32.85 -1.86 39.92
CA LYS A 881 33.42 -1.54 41.24
C LYS A 881 32.44 -1.87 42.36
N ARG A 882 31.15 -1.54 42.21
CA ARG A 882 30.07 -1.88 43.15
C ARG A 882 29.93 -3.39 43.34
N MET A 883 30.09 -4.18 42.27
CA MET A 883 30.07 -5.64 42.36
C MET A 883 31.29 -6.18 43.13
N GLU A 884 32.48 -5.66 42.87
CA GLU A 884 33.71 -6.06 43.56
C GLU A 884 33.65 -5.77 45.06
N THR A 885 33.18 -4.59 45.46
CA THR A 885 33.02 -4.22 46.88
C THR A 885 31.99 -5.11 47.58
N THR A 886 30.86 -5.39 46.93
CA THR A 886 29.82 -6.29 47.44
C THR A 886 30.36 -7.70 47.67
N LYS A 887 31.14 -8.26 46.73
CA LYS A 887 31.79 -9.57 46.86
C LYS A 887 32.86 -9.60 47.96
N LEU A 888 33.63 -8.52 48.13
CA LEU A 888 34.65 -8.42 49.17
C LEU A 888 34.05 -8.38 50.59
N GLN A 889 32.95 -7.63 50.78
CA GLN A 889 32.23 -7.55 52.06
C GLN A 889 31.53 -8.87 52.44
N GLN A 890 30.97 -9.60 51.46
CA GLN A 890 30.38 -10.93 51.68
C GLN A 890 31.43 -11.98 52.07
N SER A 891 32.66 -11.81 51.60
CA SER A 891 33.81 -12.61 52.03
C SER A 891 34.15 -12.30 53.49
N THR A 892 34.34 -11.06 53.92
CA THR A 892 34.86 -10.81 55.28
C THR A 892 33.91 -11.17 56.44
N ASN A 893 32.59 -11.15 56.24
CA ASN A 893 31.62 -11.16 57.35
C ASN A 893 30.80 -12.47 57.54
N SER A 894 31.08 -13.55 56.79
CA SER A 894 30.31 -14.81 56.92
C SER A 894 31.02 -15.90 57.75
N PRO A 895 30.32 -16.58 58.69
CA PRO A 895 30.90 -17.69 59.45
C PRO A 895 31.34 -18.83 58.52
N ARG A 896 32.44 -19.52 58.88
CA ARG A 896 33.13 -20.50 58.01
C ARG A 896 32.22 -21.56 57.39
N LEU A 897 31.19 -22.01 58.10
CA LEU A 897 30.26 -23.04 57.60
C LEU A 897 29.28 -22.49 56.56
N THR A 898 28.77 -21.27 56.76
CA THR A 898 27.92 -20.56 55.79
C THR A 898 28.73 -20.17 54.56
N ARG A 899 30.03 -19.91 54.71
CA ARG A 899 30.96 -19.67 53.60
C ARG A 899 31.15 -20.93 52.72
N PHE A 900 31.23 -22.11 53.34
CA PHE A 900 31.33 -23.38 52.61
C PHE A 900 30.03 -23.73 51.89
N ILE A 901 28.89 -23.65 52.58
CA ILE A 901 27.58 -23.96 51.99
C ILE A 901 27.19 -22.93 50.93
N LYS A 902 27.47 -21.64 51.15
CA LYS A 902 27.17 -20.59 50.16
C LYS A 902 28.13 -20.60 48.97
N ASN A 903 29.38 -21.03 49.13
CA ASN A 903 30.26 -21.36 48.00
C ASN A 903 29.82 -22.62 47.24
N MET A 904 28.99 -23.49 47.86
CA MET A 904 28.45 -24.70 47.23
C MET A 904 27.02 -24.55 46.69
N VAL A 905 26.27 -23.54 47.14
CA VAL A 905 24.86 -23.28 46.80
C VAL A 905 24.71 -22.01 45.95
N VAL A 906 25.68 -21.09 45.97
CA VAL A 906 25.89 -20.06 44.94
C VAL A 906 26.91 -20.63 43.95
N SER A 907 26.55 -21.73 43.29
CA SER A 907 27.33 -22.30 42.19
C SER A 907 27.03 -21.49 40.93
N ASP A 908 28.04 -20.75 40.43
CA ASP A 908 28.51 -20.78 39.01
C ASP A 908 29.29 -19.54 38.54
N GLY A 909 29.94 -18.79 39.44
CA GLY A 909 31.00 -17.86 39.05
C GLY A 909 32.22 -18.07 39.91
N GLY A 910 33.40 -18.24 39.30
CA GLY A 910 34.67 -18.32 40.03
C GLY A 910 34.96 -17.06 40.89
N PRO A 911 36.15 -16.95 41.51
CA PRO A 911 36.52 -15.82 42.37
C PRO A 911 36.60 -14.44 41.69
N TYR A 912 36.24 -14.33 40.41
CA TYR A 912 36.35 -13.12 39.60
C TYR A 912 35.00 -12.39 39.46
N ALA A 913 35.01 -11.06 39.51
CA ALA A 913 33.85 -10.23 39.23
C ALA A 913 33.84 -9.88 37.74
N SER A 914 32.77 -10.25 37.04
CA SER A 914 32.52 -9.85 35.66
C SER A 914 31.04 -9.48 35.54
N LEU A 915 30.75 -8.44 34.74
CA LEU A 915 29.39 -8.03 34.40
C LEU A 915 28.76 -8.97 33.37
N LEU A 916 29.61 -9.71 32.64
CA LEU A 916 29.21 -10.77 31.73
C LEU A 916 29.14 -12.09 32.52
N VAL A 917 27.92 -12.59 32.63
CA VAL A 917 27.51 -13.74 33.41
C VAL A 917 26.74 -14.70 32.51
N GLY A 918 27.39 -15.80 32.11
CA GLY A 918 26.74 -16.86 31.34
C GLY A 918 27.62 -18.09 31.10
N GLU A 919 27.01 -19.15 30.55
CA GLU A 919 27.64 -20.42 30.14
C GLU A 919 28.90 -20.25 29.27
N TRP A 920 29.04 -19.11 28.60
CA TRP A 920 30.05 -18.82 27.59
C TRP A 920 31.18 -17.93 28.09
N SER A 921 31.08 -17.37 29.31
CA SER A 921 32.15 -16.61 29.95
C SER A 921 33.25 -17.51 30.55
N VAL A 922 33.12 -18.83 30.43
CA VAL A 922 34.05 -19.84 30.95
C VAL A 922 34.35 -20.86 29.86
N LEU A 923 35.61 -21.30 29.72
CA LEU A 923 36.01 -22.32 28.75
C LEU A 923 35.45 -23.74 29.04
N LYS A 924 34.72 -23.93 30.15
CA LYS A 924 33.94 -25.12 30.48
C LYS A 924 32.51 -24.71 30.85
N ALA A 925 31.56 -25.18 30.05
CA ALA A 925 30.13 -24.94 30.28
C ALA A 925 29.67 -25.65 31.57
N ASN A 926 29.31 -24.87 32.59
CA ASN A 926 28.41 -25.31 33.64
C ASN A 926 27.01 -24.82 33.30
N LYS A 927 26.00 -25.68 33.49
CA LYS A 927 24.60 -25.45 33.11
C LYS A 927 24.00 -24.30 33.92
N GLY A 928 23.99 -23.10 33.33
CA GLY A 928 23.36 -21.90 33.87
C GLY A 928 22.90 -21.02 32.71
N PRO A 929 21.74 -20.33 32.80
CA PRO A 929 21.17 -19.62 31.66
C PRO A 929 22.13 -18.52 31.17
N GLY A 930 22.76 -18.74 30.01
CA GLY A 930 23.59 -17.73 29.34
C GLY A 930 22.72 -16.70 28.65
N ILE A 931 22.58 -15.54 29.26
CA ILE A 931 21.72 -14.44 28.76
C ILE A 931 22.38 -13.71 27.56
N GLU A 932 23.68 -13.92 27.34
CA GLU A 932 24.55 -13.14 26.43
C GLU A 932 24.45 -13.50 24.94
N GLN A 933 23.81 -14.61 24.55
CA GLN A 933 23.83 -15.10 23.16
C GLN A 933 23.19 -14.15 22.12
N LYS A 934 22.48 -13.10 22.57
CA LYS A 934 21.75 -12.16 21.71
C LYS A 934 22.17 -10.70 21.87
N PHE A 935 22.93 -10.38 22.93
CA PHE A 935 23.18 -9.00 23.38
C PHE A 935 24.62 -8.58 23.11
N HIS A 936 24.92 -8.31 21.83
CA HIS A 936 26.28 -8.08 21.34
C HIS A 936 26.77 -6.65 21.61
N TRP A 937 25.87 -5.65 21.67
CA TRP A 937 26.26 -4.25 21.93
C TRP A 937 26.69 -4.08 23.38
N PHE A 938 25.94 -4.66 24.31
CA PHE A 938 26.31 -4.68 25.72
C PHE A 938 27.62 -5.47 25.95
N ALA A 939 27.76 -6.63 25.31
CA ALA A 939 28.97 -7.44 25.45
C ALA A 939 30.22 -6.72 24.95
N PHE A 940 30.12 -5.95 23.87
CA PHE A 940 31.23 -5.16 23.33
C PHE A 940 31.77 -4.16 24.35
N GLU A 941 30.89 -3.33 24.92
CA GLU A 941 31.26 -2.30 25.91
C GLU A 941 31.90 -2.90 27.16
N VAL A 942 31.36 -4.03 27.66
CA VAL A 942 31.94 -4.70 28.82
C VAL A 942 33.30 -5.32 28.51
N LEU A 943 33.48 -5.93 27.34
CA LEU A 943 34.76 -6.53 26.96
C LEU A 943 35.84 -5.45 26.76
N VAL A 944 35.51 -4.30 26.19
CA VAL A 944 36.42 -3.14 26.11
C VAL A 944 36.81 -2.72 27.53
N MET A 945 35.83 -2.55 28.42
CA MET A 945 36.08 -2.19 29.82
C MET A 945 36.99 -3.18 30.54
N GLU A 946 36.75 -4.48 30.37
CA GLU A 946 37.60 -5.53 30.95
C GLU A 946 39.00 -5.53 30.33
N THR A 947 39.14 -5.23 29.04
CA THR A 947 40.45 -5.13 28.35
C THR A 947 41.31 -4.03 28.96
N ILE A 948 40.72 -2.84 29.20
CA ILE A 948 41.40 -1.70 29.82
C ILE A 948 41.75 -2.00 31.27
N LYS A 949 40.85 -2.65 32.02
CA LYS A 949 41.11 -3.02 33.42
C LYS A 949 42.17 -4.12 33.56
N GLU A 950 42.27 -5.03 32.58
CA GLU A 950 43.26 -6.11 32.57
C GLU A 950 44.70 -5.61 32.32
N THR A 951 44.89 -4.37 31.85
CA THR A 951 46.19 -3.79 31.49
C THR A 951 47.34 -4.07 32.47
N ALA A 952 47.20 -3.69 33.75
CA ALA A 952 48.27 -3.89 34.74
C ALA A 952 48.64 -5.37 34.94
N PHE A 953 47.66 -6.27 34.78
CA PHE A 953 47.88 -7.70 34.87
C PHE A 953 48.49 -8.26 33.58
N ARG A 954 48.05 -7.77 32.42
CA ARG A 954 48.62 -8.11 31.11
C ARG A 954 50.10 -7.74 31.06
N GLU A 955 50.49 -6.56 31.54
CA GLU A 955 51.89 -6.14 31.66
C GLU A 955 52.71 -7.04 32.60
N GLU A 956 52.16 -7.39 33.77
CA GLU A 956 52.80 -8.33 34.71
C GLU A 956 53.02 -9.70 34.05
N LEU A 957 52.00 -10.23 33.38
CA LEU A 957 52.04 -11.50 32.67
C LEU A 957 53.09 -11.47 31.55
N CYS A 958 53.10 -10.42 30.73
CA CYS A 958 54.08 -10.22 29.67
C CYS A 958 55.52 -10.17 30.25
N SER A 959 55.74 -9.43 31.34
CA SER A 959 57.04 -9.37 32.01
C SER A 959 57.52 -10.74 32.52
N GLN A 960 56.62 -11.55 33.07
CA GLN A 960 56.97 -12.91 33.50
C GLN A 960 57.27 -13.84 32.32
N ILE A 961 56.53 -13.71 31.21
CA ILE A 961 56.80 -14.44 29.96
C ILE A 961 58.17 -14.04 29.40
N THR A 962 58.53 -12.75 29.39
CA THR A 962 59.85 -12.26 28.98
C THR A 962 60.98 -12.84 29.83
N LYS A 963 60.80 -12.90 31.16
CA LYS A 963 61.78 -13.50 32.08
C LYS A 963 61.96 -15.00 31.85
N LEU A 964 60.88 -15.72 31.59
CA LEU A 964 60.94 -17.16 31.27
C LEU A 964 61.59 -17.42 29.91
N SER A 965 61.29 -16.58 28.91
CA SER A 965 61.90 -16.66 27.57
C SER A 965 63.41 -16.41 27.62
N SER A 966 63.84 -15.39 28.34
CA SER A 966 65.27 -15.07 28.52
C SER A 966 66.04 -16.08 29.37
N THR A 967 65.37 -16.88 30.20
CA THR A 967 66.00 -17.99 30.95
C THR A 967 66.09 -19.28 30.13
N LEU A 968 65.15 -19.53 29.21
CA LEU A 968 65.22 -20.63 28.25
C LEU A 968 66.36 -20.45 27.24
N LEU A 969 66.63 -19.20 26.80
CA LEU A 969 67.74 -18.85 25.90
C LEU A 969 69.15 -19.07 26.50
N LYS A 970 69.28 -19.35 27.81
CA LYS A 970 70.58 -19.63 28.46
C LYS A 970 70.93 -21.11 28.55
N ASN A 971 70.01 -22.00 28.22
CA ASN A 971 70.21 -23.45 28.26
C ASN A 971 70.21 -24.00 26.83
N ASP A 972 71.38 -24.05 26.19
CA ASP A 972 71.57 -24.67 24.87
C ASP A 972 71.28 -26.18 24.92
N GLN A 973 70.09 -26.61 24.50
CA GLN A 973 69.85 -27.86 23.77
C GLN A 973 68.61 -27.73 22.85
N GLU A 974 68.79 -28.10 21.58
CA GLU A 974 67.88 -27.96 20.42
C GLU A 974 66.55 -28.74 20.51
N GLN A 975 65.67 -28.38 21.45
CA GLN A 975 64.25 -28.74 21.33
C GLN A 975 63.39 -27.50 21.55
N GLN A 976 62.45 -27.26 20.63
CA GLN A 976 61.36 -26.29 20.75
C GLN A 976 60.58 -26.53 22.06
N SER A 977 61.11 -26.01 23.17
CA SER A 977 60.45 -25.99 24.45
C SER A 977 59.49 -24.81 24.45
N THR A 978 58.27 -25.08 23.99
CA THR A 978 57.16 -24.12 23.97
C THR A 978 56.95 -23.54 25.37
N ILE A 979 56.91 -22.21 25.48
CA ILE A 979 56.60 -21.49 26.72
C ILE A 979 55.22 -21.95 27.22
N ASP A 980 55.16 -22.51 28.43
CA ASP A 980 53.90 -22.94 29.03
C ASP A 980 53.23 -21.77 29.75
N LEU A 981 52.13 -21.24 29.20
CA LEU A 981 51.38 -20.14 29.83
C LEU A 981 50.98 -20.46 31.28
N ALA A 982 50.76 -21.75 31.62
CA ALA A 982 50.39 -22.17 32.96
C ALA A 982 51.49 -21.95 34.03
N THR A 983 52.77 -21.92 33.64
CA THR A 983 53.88 -21.66 34.58
C THR A 983 54.07 -20.15 34.78
N ALA A 984 53.98 -19.35 33.71
CA ALA A 984 53.99 -17.89 33.80
C ALA A 984 52.83 -17.36 34.65
N TYR A 985 51.63 -17.92 34.47
CA TYR A 985 50.43 -17.52 35.20
C TYR A 985 50.56 -17.73 36.72
N LYS A 986 51.18 -18.83 37.16
CA LYS A 986 51.39 -19.12 38.59
C LYS A 986 52.33 -18.15 39.30
N LEU A 987 53.18 -17.44 38.54
CA LEU A 987 54.17 -16.49 39.06
C LEU A 987 53.63 -15.06 39.14
N THR A 988 52.40 -14.82 38.69
CA THR A 988 51.73 -13.51 38.76
C THR A 988 50.97 -13.33 40.06
N SER A 989 50.72 -12.07 40.43
CA SER A 989 50.14 -11.66 41.71
C SER A 989 48.62 -11.88 41.83
N GLN A 990 47.95 -12.41 40.80
CA GLN A 990 46.49 -12.29 40.65
C GLN A 990 45.66 -13.56 40.93
N LYS A 991 44.38 -13.29 41.26
CA LYS A 991 43.31 -14.23 41.65
C LYS A 991 42.31 -14.55 40.51
N LYS A 992 42.58 -14.10 39.28
CA LYS A 992 41.71 -14.31 38.09
C LYS A 992 41.86 -15.75 37.57
N PRO A 993 40.81 -16.44 37.11
CA PRO A 993 40.95 -17.73 36.42
C PRO A 993 41.51 -17.54 35.00
N MET A 994 42.37 -18.47 34.55
CA MET A 994 43.01 -18.42 33.23
C MET A 994 42.00 -18.44 32.06
N ASP A 995 40.82 -19.02 32.28
CA ASP A 995 39.75 -19.07 31.28
C ASP A 995 39.03 -17.73 31.07
N TYR A 996 39.23 -16.76 31.99
CA TYR A 996 38.65 -15.42 31.93
C TYR A 996 39.58 -14.37 31.31
N LEU A 997 40.76 -14.76 30.82
CA LEU A 997 41.63 -13.83 30.07
C LEU A 997 40.85 -13.23 28.91
N VAL A 998 40.91 -11.91 28.78
CA VAL A 998 40.03 -11.17 27.85
C VAL A 998 40.26 -11.60 26.39
N ILE A 999 41.47 -12.02 26.01
CA ILE A 999 41.75 -12.58 24.68
C ILE A 999 40.93 -13.84 24.34
N TYR A 1000 40.67 -14.72 25.33
CA TYR A 1000 39.81 -15.89 25.13
C TYR A 1000 38.34 -15.49 25.06
N ARG A 1001 37.94 -14.45 25.80
CA ARG A 1001 36.57 -13.95 25.81
C ARG A 1001 36.19 -13.31 24.47
N TRP A 1002 37.03 -12.41 23.95
CA TRP A 1002 36.85 -11.83 22.62
C TRP A 1002 36.63 -12.92 21.56
N LEU A 1003 37.48 -13.95 21.58
CA LEU A 1003 37.36 -15.10 20.68
C LEU A 1003 36.04 -15.85 20.81
N GLN A 1004 35.59 -16.12 22.04
CA GLN A 1004 34.32 -16.82 22.29
C GLN A 1004 33.12 -16.03 21.75
N HIS A 1005 33.09 -14.71 21.97
CA HIS A 1005 32.01 -13.86 21.48
C HIS A 1005 32.05 -13.72 19.95
N ILE A 1006 33.24 -13.68 19.31
CA ILE A 1006 33.36 -13.65 17.84
C ILE A 1006 32.72 -14.88 17.19
N ILE A 1007 33.05 -16.09 17.66
CA ILE A 1007 32.59 -17.34 17.02
C ILE A 1007 31.06 -17.50 17.13
N MET A 1008 30.43 -16.90 18.14
CA MET A 1008 28.98 -17.00 18.38
C MET A 1008 28.16 -15.89 17.72
N MET A 1009 28.81 -14.83 17.25
CA MET A 1009 28.10 -13.68 16.70
C MET A 1009 27.45 -14.02 15.36
N PRO A 1010 26.31 -13.39 15.01
CA PRO A 1010 25.76 -13.48 13.66
C PRO A 1010 26.73 -12.92 12.61
N ILE A 1011 26.75 -13.57 11.45
CA ILE A 1011 27.66 -13.24 10.34
C ILE A 1011 27.37 -11.84 9.76
N ASP A 1012 26.13 -11.36 9.90
CA ASP A 1012 25.63 -10.08 9.41
C ASP A 1012 25.70 -8.95 10.45
N HIS A 1013 26.26 -9.20 11.64
CA HIS A 1013 26.26 -8.21 12.71
C HIS A 1013 27.27 -7.06 12.46
N PRO A 1014 26.86 -5.78 12.58
CA PRO A 1014 27.71 -4.62 12.23
C PRO A 1014 28.97 -4.46 13.10
N LEU A 1015 28.98 -4.98 14.33
CA LEU A 1015 30.16 -4.92 15.21
C LEU A 1015 31.26 -5.94 14.88
N LEU A 1016 31.07 -6.87 13.94
CA LEU A 1016 32.04 -7.94 13.66
C LEU A 1016 33.46 -7.46 13.35
N PRO A 1017 33.65 -6.44 12.48
CA PRO A 1017 34.98 -5.88 12.25
C PRO A 1017 35.67 -5.39 13.53
N LEU A 1018 34.93 -4.74 14.43
CA LEU A 1018 35.47 -4.18 15.68
C LEU A 1018 35.82 -5.26 16.70
N TYR A 1019 35.02 -6.32 16.81
CA TYR A 1019 35.36 -7.48 17.64
C TYR A 1019 36.68 -8.13 17.18
N LEU A 1020 36.84 -8.29 15.86
CA LEU A 1020 38.06 -8.85 15.27
C LEU A 1020 39.25 -7.88 15.45
N GLN A 1021 39.04 -6.57 15.36
CA GLN A 1021 40.05 -5.56 15.68
C GLN A 1021 40.61 -5.77 17.10
N MET A 1022 39.73 -5.84 18.11
CA MET A 1022 40.14 -6.02 19.50
C MET A 1022 40.88 -7.35 19.72
N PHE A 1023 40.40 -8.44 19.10
CA PHE A 1023 41.07 -9.73 19.17
C PHE A 1023 42.46 -9.72 18.53
N PHE A 1024 42.60 -9.22 17.30
CA PHE A 1024 43.89 -9.24 16.59
C PHE A 1024 44.92 -8.28 17.18
N SER A 1025 44.49 -7.13 17.72
CA SER A 1025 45.37 -6.23 18.49
C SER A 1025 45.90 -6.90 19.76
N LEU A 1026 45.09 -7.72 20.45
CA LEU A 1026 45.55 -8.53 21.59
C LEU A 1026 46.39 -9.76 21.15
N TYR A 1027 46.06 -10.37 20.01
CA TYR A 1027 46.74 -11.55 19.49
C TYR A 1027 48.17 -11.22 19.03
N TYR A 1028 48.35 -10.09 18.35
CA TYR A 1028 49.66 -9.63 17.86
C TYR A 1028 50.38 -8.68 18.81
N LEU A 1029 49.88 -8.50 20.04
CA LEU A 1029 50.55 -7.71 21.06
C LEU A 1029 51.98 -8.25 21.31
N ASN A 1030 52.96 -7.40 21.06
CA ASN A 1030 54.38 -7.74 21.15
C ASN A 1030 54.84 -7.83 22.62
N ILE A 1031 55.39 -8.99 23.02
CA ILE A 1031 55.95 -9.23 24.36
C ILE A 1031 57.46 -9.02 24.36
N ASN A 1032 58.12 -9.70 23.42
CA ASN A 1032 59.53 -9.59 23.06
C ASN A 1032 59.56 -9.57 21.53
N ASP A 1033 60.52 -8.90 20.89
CA ASP A 1033 60.62 -8.76 19.43
C ASP A 1033 60.53 -10.08 18.60
N GLU A 1034 60.49 -11.24 19.25
CA GLU A 1034 60.34 -12.59 18.69
C GLU A 1034 59.01 -13.31 19.04
N VAL A 1035 58.20 -12.84 20.01
CA VAL A 1035 57.01 -13.56 20.54
C VAL A 1035 55.83 -12.62 20.80
N THR A 1036 54.67 -12.99 20.25
CA THR A 1036 53.37 -12.32 20.48
C THR A 1036 52.53 -13.00 21.56
N LEU A 1037 51.66 -12.25 22.24
CA LEU A 1037 50.75 -12.76 23.27
C LEU A 1037 49.81 -13.86 22.76
N GLY A 1038 49.25 -13.71 21.56
CA GLY A 1038 48.35 -14.68 20.93
C GLY A 1038 49.02 -16.03 20.73
N PHE A 1039 50.27 -16.05 20.24
CA PHE A 1039 51.04 -17.27 20.08
C PHE A 1039 51.15 -18.05 21.39
N VAL A 1040 51.53 -17.40 22.50
CA VAL A 1040 51.69 -18.06 23.81
C VAL A 1040 50.35 -18.57 24.34
N CYS A 1041 49.27 -17.82 24.16
CA CYS A 1041 47.93 -18.19 24.62
C CYS A 1041 47.32 -19.37 23.82
N PHE A 1042 47.52 -19.41 22.50
CA PHE A 1042 46.84 -20.38 21.63
C PHE A 1042 47.70 -21.57 21.17
N ASN A 1043 48.99 -21.61 21.48
CA ASN A 1043 49.88 -22.73 21.09
C ASN A 1043 49.37 -24.10 21.54
N LYS A 1044 48.83 -24.20 22.77
CA LYS A 1044 48.21 -25.45 23.29
C LYS A 1044 46.71 -25.57 23.01
N LYS A 1045 46.10 -24.59 22.32
CA LYS A 1045 44.65 -24.44 22.07
C LYS A 1045 44.37 -24.12 20.60
N THR A 1046 45.05 -24.79 19.67
CA THR A 1046 44.92 -24.58 18.21
C THR A 1046 43.53 -24.90 17.65
N GLU A 1047 42.72 -25.69 18.37
CA GLU A 1047 41.31 -25.94 18.03
C GLU A 1047 40.46 -24.65 17.99
N TRP A 1048 40.83 -23.63 18.77
CA TRP A 1048 40.07 -22.39 18.84
C TRP A 1048 40.44 -21.41 17.73
N THR A 1049 41.72 -21.37 17.33
CA THR A 1049 42.17 -20.57 16.17
C THR A 1049 41.69 -21.17 14.84
N THR A 1050 41.59 -22.49 14.74
CA THR A 1050 40.98 -23.17 13.60
C THR A 1050 39.47 -22.87 13.50
N LYS A 1051 38.73 -22.96 14.61
CA LYS A 1051 37.32 -22.55 14.64
C LYS A 1051 37.09 -21.09 14.25
N LEU A 1052 37.94 -20.18 14.70
CA LEU A 1052 37.88 -18.77 14.29
C LEU A 1052 38.10 -18.64 12.78
N ARG A 1053 39.10 -19.34 12.25
CA ARG A 1053 39.42 -19.33 10.83
C ARG A 1053 38.27 -19.87 9.97
N ASP A 1054 37.62 -20.95 10.41
CA ASP A 1054 36.43 -21.50 9.73
C ASP A 1054 35.25 -20.52 9.79
N TYR A 1055 35.05 -19.85 10.93
CA TYR A 1055 34.03 -18.81 11.07
C TYR A 1055 34.30 -17.60 10.14
N ILE A 1056 35.52 -17.07 10.10
CA ILE A 1056 35.90 -15.99 9.19
C ILE A 1056 35.70 -16.40 7.72
N ALA A 1057 36.02 -17.65 7.36
CA ALA A 1057 35.75 -18.16 6.02
C ALA A 1057 34.25 -18.15 5.68
N SER A 1058 33.40 -18.53 6.63
CA SER A 1058 31.93 -18.45 6.45
C SER A 1058 31.45 -17.02 6.23
N VAL A 1059 32.00 -16.05 6.97
CA VAL A 1059 31.67 -14.62 6.84
C VAL A 1059 32.10 -14.08 5.48
N GLN A 1060 33.32 -14.42 5.05
CA GLN A 1060 33.81 -14.07 3.71
C GLN A 1060 32.88 -14.61 2.62
N THR A 1061 32.43 -15.87 2.73
CA THR A 1061 31.51 -16.45 1.73
C THR A 1061 30.15 -15.75 1.71
N TYR A 1062 29.64 -15.34 2.87
CA TYR A 1062 28.37 -14.60 2.97
C TYR A 1062 28.43 -13.25 2.24
N HIS A 1063 29.47 -12.44 2.48
CA HIS A 1063 29.63 -11.16 1.78
C HIS A 1063 29.86 -11.35 0.28
N GLY A 1064 30.58 -12.41 -0.13
CA GLY A 1064 30.72 -12.77 -1.55
C GLY A 1064 29.39 -13.13 -2.24
N GLN A 1065 28.48 -13.81 -1.52
CA GLN A 1065 27.14 -14.10 -2.00
C GLN A 1065 26.29 -12.84 -2.12
N LYS A 1066 26.36 -11.92 -1.14
CA LYS A 1066 25.62 -10.64 -1.12
C LYS A 1066 25.99 -9.74 -2.31
N ILE A 1067 27.26 -9.73 -2.71
CA ILE A 1067 27.72 -9.05 -3.93
C ILE A 1067 27.03 -9.65 -5.15
N THR A 1068 27.08 -10.98 -5.30
CA THR A 1068 26.51 -11.69 -6.46
C THR A 1068 24.99 -11.47 -6.59
N THR A 1069 24.24 -11.51 -5.48
CA THR A 1069 22.78 -11.30 -5.50
C THR A 1069 22.44 -9.87 -5.91
N ASN A 1070 23.12 -8.87 -5.36
CA ASN A 1070 22.83 -7.47 -5.63
C ASN A 1070 23.16 -7.08 -7.08
N THR A 1071 24.30 -7.55 -7.62
CA THR A 1071 24.70 -7.30 -9.03
C THR A 1071 23.69 -7.90 -10.03
N THR A 1072 23.07 -9.03 -9.70
CA THR A 1072 22.07 -9.68 -10.58
C THR A 1072 20.78 -8.85 -10.67
N THR A 1073 20.30 -8.29 -9.55
CA THR A 1073 19.16 -7.35 -9.53
C THR A 1073 19.40 -6.09 -10.35
N THR A 1074 20.59 -5.48 -10.24
CA THR A 1074 20.95 -4.26 -11.00
C THR A 1074 21.04 -4.54 -12.50
N THR A 1075 21.55 -5.72 -12.88
CA THR A 1075 21.62 -6.13 -14.30
C THR A 1075 20.23 -6.37 -14.88
N THR A 1076 19.30 -6.92 -14.09
CA THR A 1076 17.92 -7.20 -14.53
C THR A 1076 17.12 -5.90 -14.73
N ILE A 1077 17.30 -4.91 -13.84
CA ILE A 1077 16.68 -3.58 -13.94
C ILE A 1077 17.26 -2.80 -15.14
N ASN A 1078 18.56 -2.88 -15.38
CA ASN A 1078 19.19 -2.24 -16.54
C ASN A 1078 18.76 -2.88 -17.87
N THR A 1079 18.53 -4.19 -17.94
CA THR A 1079 17.93 -4.82 -19.15
C THR A 1079 16.45 -4.47 -19.36
N ALA A 1080 15.70 -4.14 -18.31
CA ALA A 1080 14.31 -3.70 -18.43
C ALA A 1080 14.20 -2.22 -18.90
N ILE A 1081 15.20 -1.39 -18.61
CA ILE A 1081 15.23 0.03 -19.02
C ILE A 1081 15.79 0.21 -20.44
N VAL A 1082 16.63 -0.71 -20.93
CA VAL A 1082 17.22 -0.64 -22.28
C VAL A 1082 16.24 -0.97 -23.42
N THR A 1083 15.02 -1.42 -23.15
CA THR A 1083 14.00 -1.66 -24.20
C THR A 1083 13.04 -0.49 -24.45
N LYS A 1084 13.29 0.72 -23.90
CA LYS A 1084 12.37 1.85 -24.08
C LYS A 1084 12.94 3.23 -24.42
N ASN A 1085 14.23 3.40 -24.74
CA ASN A 1085 14.74 4.70 -25.18
C ASN A 1085 15.79 4.58 -26.30
N ASP A 1086 15.33 4.43 -27.53
CA ASP A 1086 16.08 4.86 -28.73
C ASP A 1086 15.47 6.18 -29.21
N ASN A 1087 16.18 7.28 -28.94
CA ASN A 1087 16.23 8.56 -29.68
C ASN A 1087 16.39 9.75 -28.71
N ASN A 1088 17.64 10.16 -28.48
CA ASN A 1088 18.13 11.51 -28.82
C ASN A 1088 19.47 11.78 -28.14
N ASN A 1089 20.48 12.00 -28.96
CA ASN A 1089 21.73 12.64 -28.55
C ASN A 1089 21.44 14.10 -28.21
N ASN A 1090 21.81 14.53 -27.00
CA ASN A 1090 22.49 15.81 -26.78
C ASN A 1090 23.07 15.85 -25.35
N GLN A 1091 24.36 16.15 -25.29
CA GLN A 1091 25.11 16.43 -24.07
C GLN A 1091 24.59 17.72 -23.42
N GLN A 1092 24.28 17.65 -22.13
CA GLN A 1092 24.55 18.72 -21.16
C GLN A 1092 24.42 18.17 -19.74
N ASP A 1093 25.50 18.35 -18.98
CA ASP A 1093 25.67 17.98 -17.58
C ASP A 1093 24.65 18.71 -16.69
N GLN A 1094 23.84 17.95 -15.96
CA GLN A 1094 23.21 18.39 -14.71
C GLN A 1094 23.12 17.19 -13.76
N ASP A 1095 23.71 17.37 -12.58
CA ASP A 1095 23.77 16.43 -11.47
C ASP A 1095 22.38 15.93 -11.06
N LYS A 1096 22.22 14.60 -10.99
CA LYS A 1096 21.05 13.92 -10.41
C LYS A 1096 21.52 12.94 -9.34
N ASP A 1097 21.64 13.45 -8.10
CA ASP A 1097 21.89 12.68 -6.87
C ASP A 1097 20.62 11.95 -6.40
N GLY A 1098 20.23 10.89 -7.09
CA GLY A 1098 19.03 10.11 -6.74
C GLY A 1098 19.18 8.59 -6.70
N ASN A 1099 20.36 8.03 -7.00
CA ASN A 1099 20.51 6.57 -7.14
C ASN A 1099 21.82 5.99 -6.54
N SER A 1100 22.42 6.67 -5.57
CA SER A 1100 23.73 6.32 -4.99
C SER A 1100 23.73 5.19 -3.95
N ASN A 1101 22.58 4.88 -3.32
CA ASN A 1101 22.55 3.91 -2.20
C ASN A 1101 22.83 2.45 -2.60
N SER A 1102 22.44 2.00 -3.80
CA SER A 1102 22.70 0.61 -4.22
C SER A 1102 24.15 0.37 -4.63
N GLY A 1103 24.86 1.42 -5.10
CA GLY A 1103 26.28 1.34 -5.44
C GLY A 1103 27.16 1.28 -4.19
N HIS A 1104 26.83 2.09 -3.18
CA HIS A 1104 27.58 2.16 -1.92
C HIS A 1104 27.57 0.84 -1.13
N THR A 1105 26.42 0.16 -1.09
CA THR A 1105 26.27 -1.13 -0.38
C THR A 1105 27.02 -2.30 -1.03
N VAL A 1106 27.19 -2.28 -2.36
CA VAL A 1106 27.98 -3.29 -3.09
C VAL A 1106 29.48 -3.07 -2.85
N LEU A 1107 29.94 -1.82 -2.92
CA LEU A 1107 31.32 -1.44 -2.64
C LEU A 1107 31.71 -1.80 -1.19
N ASN A 1108 30.85 -1.50 -0.22
CA ASN A 1108 31.08 -1.88 1.18
C ASN A 1108 31.17 -3.41 1.38
N ALA A 1109 30.30 -4.18 0.71
CA ALA A 1109 30.33 -5.64 0.80
C ALA A 1109 31.62 -6.23 0.21
N GLU A 1110 32.15 -5.64 -0.86
CA GLU A 1110 33.44 -6.02 -1.46
C GLU A 1110 34.61 -5.71 -0.54
N VAL A 1111 34.66 -4.52 0.05
CA VAL A 1111 35.67 -4.12 1.04
C VAL A 1111 35.67 -5.09 2.23
N LEU A 1112 34.49 -5.42 2.78
CA LEU A 1112 34.35 -6.37 3.88
C LEU A 1112 34.79 -7.78 3.48
N GLN A 1113 34.45 -8.26 2.27
CA GLN A 1113 34.90 -9.56 1.80
C GLN A 1113 36.43 -9.65 1.70
N GLN A 1114 37.07 -8.64 1.10
CA GLN A 1114 38.53 -8.58 0.99
C GLN A 1114 39.19 -8.50 2.37
N PHE A 1115 38.60 -7.76 3.29
CA PHE A 1115 39.08 -7.61 4.65
C PHE A 1115 39.02 -8.91 5.47
N TYR A 1116 37.89 -9.63 5.43
CA TYR A 1116 37.77 -10.94 6.09
C TYR A 1116 38.71 -11.98 5.48
N TYR A 1117 38.97 -11.91 4.17
CA TYR A 1117 39.98 -12.76 3.53
C TYR A 1117 41.40 -12.47 4.05
N ALA A 1118 41.77 -11.21 4.24
CA ALA A 1118 43.04 -10.83 4.84
C ALA A 1118 43.20 -11.43 6.24
N MET A 1119 42.19 -11.30 7.11
CA MET A 1119 42.19 -11.87 8.46
C MET A 1119 42.27 -13.41 8.49
N TRP A 1120 41.65 -14.07 7.51
CA TRP A 1120 41.77 -15.52 7.34
C TRP A 1120 43.21 -15.95 7.03
N LEU A 1121 43.95 -15.13 6.28
CA LEU A 1121 45.37 -15.32 5.99
C LEU A 1121 46.26 -15.02 7.20
N TRP A 1122 45.92 -14.02 8.02
CA TRP A 1122 46.65 -13.66 9.24
C TRP A 1122 46.81 -14.86 10.20
N LEU A 1123 45.74 -15.64 10.38
CA LEU A 1123 45.75 -16.86 11.21
C LEU A 1123 46.38 -18.09 10.52
N GLY A 1124 46.51 -18.06 9.20
CA GLY A 1124 46.93 -19.21 8.38
C GLY A 1124 48.45 -19.39 8.25
N ASN A 1125 49.23 -18.31 8.39
CA ASN A 1125 50.69 -18.36 8.26
C ASN A 1125 51.37 -18.29 9.62
N ALA A 1126 52.02 -19.38 10.03
CA ALA A 1126 52.83 -19.42 11.24
C ALA A 1126 54.06 -18.47 11.18
N ASP A 1127 54.53 -18.15 9.96
CA ASP A 1127 55.74 -17.36 9.72
C ASP A 1127 55.54 -15.84 9.87
N LEU A 1128 54.29 -15.36 9.99
CA LEU A 1128 53.96 -13.94 10.24
C LEU A 1128 54.52 -13.44 11.58
N ILE A 1129 54.79 -14.35 12.53
CA ILE A 1129 55.30 -14.01 13.86
C ILE A 1129 56.81 -13.67 13.82
N GLY A 1130 57.56 -14.24 12.87
CA GLY A 1130 59.00 -14.00 12.71
C GLY A 1130 59.38 -12.88 11.74
N LEU A 1131 58.39 -12.22 11.11
CA LEU A 1131 58.58 -11.28 10.00
C LEU A 1131 58.40 -9.80 10.41
N LEU A 1132 58.67 -9.48 11.68
CA LEU A 1132 58.42 -8.17 12.31
C LEU A 1132 59.08 -7.00 11.55
N ASP A 1133 60.23 -7.23 10.93
CA ASP A 1133 61.01 -6.20 10.21
C ASP A 1133 60.64 -6.06 8.71
N ASN A 1134 59.82 -6.96 8.14
CA ASN A 1134 59.54 -7.03 6.70
C ASN A 1134 58.03 -7.06 6.36
N ILE A 1135 57.16 -6.56 7.24
CA ILE A 1135 55.69 -6.55 7.03
C ILE A 1135 55.31 -5.87 5.70
N HIS A 1136 56.05 -4.85 5.27
CA HIS A 1136 55.83 -4.15 3.99
C HIS A 1136 56.10 -5.00 2.72
N GLN A 1137 56.74 -6.18 2.84
CA GLN A 1137 57.01 -7.10 1.72
C GLN A 1137 55.85 -8.08 1.47
N LEU A 1138 54.84 -8.10 2.34
CA LEU A 1138 53.68 -8.96 2.17
C LEU A 1138 52.83 -8.50 0.97
N PRO A 1139 52.12 -9.41 0.28
CA PRO A 1139 51.18 -9.03 -0.77
C PRO A 1139 50.04 -8.13 -0.28
N SER A 1140 49.46 -7.33 -1.17
CA SER A 1140 48.36 -6.39 -0.86
C SER A 1140 47.12 -7.05 -0.26
N HIS A 1141 46.87 -8.34 -0.54
CA HIS A 1141 45.74 -9.10 0.01
C HIS A 1141 45.85 -9.41 1.52
N TYR A 1142 46.96 -9.05 2.18
CA TYR A 1142 47.09 -9.10 3.65
C TYR A 1142 46.60 -7.84 4.35
N ASP A 1143 46.16 -6.81 3.63
CA ASP A 1143 45.79 -5.50 4.21
C ASP A 1143 46.88 -4.98 5.17
N ILE A 1144 48.05 -4.69 4.58
CA ILE A 1144 49.30 -4.39 5.27
C ILE A 1144 49.13 -3.26 6.30
N HIS A 1145 48.34 -2.23 5.97
CA HIS A 1145 48.11 -1.08 6.82
C HIS A 1145 47.43 -1.46 8.15
N ARG A 1146 46.32 -2.22 8.10
CA ARG A 1146 45.61 -2.63 9.32
C ARG A 1146 46.37 -3.69 10.10
N LEU A 1147 47.09 -4.58 9.42
CA LEU A 1147 47.98 -5.55 10.06
C LEU A 1147 49.11 -4.85 10.84
N GLU A 1148 49.75 -3.85 10.24
CA GLU A 1148 50.77 -3.02 10.88
C GLU A 1148 50.21 -2.30 12.12
N LEU A 1149 48.98 -1.80 12.06
CA LEU A 1149 48.33 -1.19 13.23
C LEU A 1149 48.14 -2.15 14.41
N CYS A 1150 47.98 -3.45 14.17
CA CYS A 1150 47.91 -4.49 15.20
C CYS A 1150 49.30 -4.96 15.68
N TYR A 1151 50.32 -4.90 14.83
CA TYR A 1151 51.68 -5.39 15.10
C TYR A 1151 52.65 -4.35 15.67
N ALA A 1152 52.43 -3.06 15.39
CA ALA A 1152 53.34 -1.98 15.74
C ALA A 1152 53.69 -2.00 17.24
N LYS A 1153 54.93 -1.61 17.59
CA LYS A 1153 55.43 -1.46 18.99
C LYS A 1153 54.74 -0.30 19.72
N LYS A 1154 53.41 -0.33 19.73
CA LYS A 1154 52.55 0.66 20.37
C LYS A 1154 52.64 0.49 21.87
N LEU A 1155 52.81 1.60 22.59
CA LEU A 1155 52.58 1.60 24.01
C LEU A 1155 51.12 1.21 24.26
N GLU A 1156 50.86 0.66 25.44
CA GLU A 1156 49.50 0.30 25.84
C GLU A 1156 48.52 1.48 25.74
N SER A 1157 48.99 2.73 25.89
CA SER A 1157 48.20 3.95 25.65
C SER A 1157 47.64 4.04 24.22
N ASP A 1158 48.38 3.59 23.22
CA ASP A 1158 48.06 3.80 21.80
C ASP A 1158 47.17 2.67 21.24
N GLN A 1159 46.71 1.77 22.12
CA GLN A 1159 45.86 0.65 21.78
C GLN A 1159 44.42 1.10 21.50
N PRO A 1160 43.70 0.41 20.60
CA PRO A 1160 42.40 0.88 20.12
C PRO A 1160 41.35 0.92 21.24
N TRP A 1161 41.43 0.07 22.27
CA TRP A 1161 40.47 0.10 23.38
C TRP A 1161 40.57 1.34 24.28
N ASN A 1162 41.63 2.15 24.19
CA ASN A 1162 41.74 3.39 24.97
C ASN A 1162 41.19 4.61 24.23
N HIS A 1163 41.20 4.59 22.88
CA HIS A 1163 40.84 5.74 22.05
C HIS A 1163 39.84 5.34 20.98
N PHE A 1164 38.63 5.88 21.06
CA PHE A 1164 37.55 5.58 20.12
C PHE A 1164 37.89 5.96 18.66
N GLU A 1165 38.68 7.03 18.45
CA GLU A 1165 39.15 7.44 17.12
C GLU A 1165 39.91 6.34 16.36
N ASN A 1166 40.51 5.40 17.10
CA ASN A 1166 41.30 4.31 16.51
C ASN A 1166 40.44 3.11 16.09
N TYR A 1167 39.12 3.14 16.28
CA TYR A 1167 38.22 2.08 15.81
C TYR A 1167 38.15 2.06 14.29
N TRP A 1168 38.05 0.86 13.70
CA TRP A 1168 37.82 0.70 12.26
C TRP A 1168 36.36 1.02 11.88
N MET A 1169 35.95 2.26 12.14
CA MET A 1169 34.60 2.78 11.90
C MET A 1169 34.25 2.82 10.41
N ASP A 1170 35.25 2.87 9.53
CA ASP A 1170 35.13 2.78 8.08
C ASP A 1170 34.58 1.42 7.59
N LEU A 1171 34.70 0.37 8.41
CA LEU A 1171 34.16 -0.96 8.13
C LEU A 1171 32.74 -1.16 8.69
N VAL A 1172 32.21 -0.19 9.42
CA VAL A 1172 30.87 -0.24 10.02
C VAL A 1172 29.95 0.72 9.24
N GLU A 1173 28.80 0.23 8.78
CA GLU A 1173 27.82 1.04 8.05
C GLU A 1173 27.03 1.97 9.00
N ILE A 1174 27.70 2.93 9.63
CA ILE A 1174 27.12 3.83 10.64
C ILE A 1174 26.01 4.69 10.06
N GLU A 1175 26.18 5.18 8.82
CA GLU A 1175 25.14 5.95 8.14
C GLU A 1175 23.85 5.15 7.95
N GLN A 1176 23.97 3.85 7.63
CA GLN A 1176 22.81 2.97 7.56
C GLN A 1176 22.19 2.77 8.95
N LEU A 1177 22.99 2.61 10.00
CA LEU A 1177 22.49 2.48 11.38
C LEU A 1177 21.77 3.75 11.88
N GLU A 1178 22.28 4.93 11.52
CA GLU A 1178 21.65 6.22 11.81
C GLU A 1178 20.33 6.38 11.04
N GLN A 1179 20.30 6.04 9.75
CA GLN A 1179 19.06 6.06 8.96
C GLN A 1179 18.03 5.05 9.47
N ASP A 1180 18.47 3.85 9.85
CA ASP A 1180 17.63 2.85 10.48
C ASP A 1180 17.07 3.33 11.83
N PHE A 1181 17.85 4.13 12.57
CA PHE A 1181 17.38 4.78 13.80
C PHE A 1181 16.40 5.92 13.53
N LEU A 1182 16.65 6.79 12.55
CA LEU A 1182 15.72 7.86 12.19
C LEU A 1182 14.40 7.29 11.67
N ASN A 1183 14.45 6.15 10.99
CA ASN A 1183 13.29 5.37 10.51
C ASN A 1183 12.76 4.35 11.55
N PHE A 1184 13.30 4.33 12.78
CA PHE A 1184 12.90 3.40 13.83
C PHE A 1184 11.40 3.47 14.09
N PRO A 1185 10.61 2.40 13.88
CA PRO A 1185 9.17 2.49 14.01
C PRO A 1185 8.79 2.53 15.49
N TRP A 1186 8.13 3.62 15.93
CA TRP A 1186 7.63 3.77 17.29
C TRP A 1186 6.27 4.50 17.31
N GLU A 1187 5.48 4.26 18.36
CA GLU A 1187 4.10 4.77 18.51
C GLU A 1187 4.07 6.30 18.65
N GLY A 1188 3.54 7.00 17.64
CA GLY A 1188 3.54 8.47 17.57
C GLY A 1188 4.57 9.06 16.61
N SER A 1189 5.44 8.23 16.00
CA SER A 1189 6.42 8.69 15.00
C SER A 1189 5.81 9.35 13.76
N GLU A 1190 4.57 9.00 13.40
CA GLU A 1190 3.79 9.60 12.30
C GLU A 1190 3.56 11.11 12.47
N LYS A 1191 3.60 11.61 13.72
CA LYS A 1191 3.52 13.03 14.05
C LYS A 1191 4.70 13.84 13.52
N PHE A 1192 5.85 13.18 13.37
CA PHE A 1192 7.13 13.83 13.11
C PHE A 1192 7.70 13.51 11.72
N ARG A 1193 7.28 12.40 11.09
CA ARG A 1193 7.78 11.98 9.76
C ARG A 1193 6.92 12.55 8.64
N THR A 1194 7.50 12.94 7.51
CA THR A 1194 6.75 13.18 6.26
C THR A 1194 6.53 11.87 5.51
N ASP A 1195 5.34 11.66 4.96
CA ASP A 1195 5.07 10.49 4.11
C ASP A 1195 5.66 10.76 2.73
N ASP A 1196 6.94 10.44 2.52
CA ASP A 1196 7.63 10.63 1.24
C ASP A 1196 7.23 9.59 0.17
N SER A 1197 6.03 8.99 0.26
CA SER A 1197 5.67 7.85 -0.60
C SER A 1197 4.68 8.11 -1.73
N ASP A 1198 3.98 9.25 -1.82
CA ASP A 1198 3.06 9.49 -2.94
C ASP A 1198 2.83 11.00 -3.21
N SER A 1199 3.77 11.69 -3.85
CA SER A 1199 3.56 12.81 -4.82
C SER A 1199 4.81 13.69 -4.95
N ILE A 1200 5.56 13.47 -6.02
CA ILE A 1200 6.39 14.52 -6.62
C ILE A 1200 5.39 15.41 -7.36
N ASP A 1201 5.09 16.60 -6.83
CA ASP A 1201 4.61 17.79 -7.57
C ASP A 1201 4.09 18.85 -6.56
N ASP A 1202 4.98 19.48 -5.79
CA ASP A 1202 4.82 20.89 -5.37
C ASP A 1202 6.07 21.41 -4.61
N PRO A 1203 6.81 22.41 -5.14
CA PRO A 1203 8.08 22.86 -4.57
C PRO A 1203 7.94 23.98 -3.52
N SER A 1204 6.78 24.21 -2.89
CA SER A 1204 6.52 25.41 -2.07
C SER A 1204 6.20 25.21 -0.58
N SER A 1205 6.55 24.08 0.05
CA SER A 1205 6.49 23.94 1.52
C SER A 1205 7.88 23.67 2.11
N LEU A 1206 8.59 24.75 2.44
CA LEU A 1206 10.03 24.79 2.68
C LEU A 1206 10.42 24.72 4.18
N THR A 1207 9.70 23.97 5.03
CA THR A 1207 9.98 23.99 6.48
C THR A 1207 10.17 22.63 7.16
N THR A 1208 9.89 21.49 6.54
CA THR A 1208 9.96 20.16 7.22
C THR A 1208 11.01 19.20 6.66
N THR A 1209 11.47 19.41 5.42
CA THR A 1209 12.70 18.76 4.93
C THR A 1209 13.91 19.19 5.76
N ASP A 1210 13.85 20.40 6.33
CA ASP A 1210 14.88 20.97 7.20
C ASP A 1210 15.03 20.20 8.53
N ASP A 1211 14.00 19.51 9.04
CA ASP A 1211 14.07 18.78 10.31
C ASP A 1211 14.81 17.44 10.20
N LEU A 1212 14.61 16.69 9.11
CA LEU A 1212 15.40 15.47 8.84
C LEU A 1212 16.84 15.81 8.46
N ILE A 1213 17.03 16.91 7.74
CA ILE A 1213 18.35 17.45 7.43
C ILE A 1213 19.02 17.93 8.72
N SER A 1214 18.31 18.64 9.62
CA SER A 1214 18.86 19.10 10.91
C SER A 1214 19.25 17.92 11.80
N LEU A 1215 18.41 16.91 11.93
CA LEU A 1215 18.70 15.65 12.64
C LEU A 1215 19.97 14.98 12.11
N SER A 1216 20.14 14.90 10.78
CA SER A 1216 21.35 14.34 10.16
C SER A 1216 22.59 15.21 10.36
N THR A 1217 22.44 16.54 10.39
CA THR A 1217 23.54 17.48 10.65
C THR A 1217 23.97 17.48 12.11
N THR A 1218 23.04 17.31 13.06
CA THR A 1218 23.35 17.14 14.49
C THR A 1218 24.14 15.86 14.69
N THR A 1219 23.75 14.74 14.08
CA THR A 1219 24.55 13.51 14.15
C THR A 1219 25.95 13.70 13.54
N ARG A 1220 26.08 14.43 12.42
CA ARG A 1220 27.38 14.81 11.86
C ARG A 1220 28.21 15.74 12.78
N ARG A 1221 27.58 16.65 13.52
CA ARG A 1221 28.27 17.47 14.54
C ARG A 1221 28.75 16.60 15.70
N LEU A 1222 27.94 15.63 16.14
CA LEU A 1222 28.34 14.68 17.19
C LEU A 1222 29.55 13.80 16.77
N ARG A 1223 29.71 13.50 15.47
CA ARG A 1223 30.90 12.78 14.94
C ARG A 1223 32.22 13.52 15.15
N LEU A 1224 32.21 14.85 15.31
CA LEU A 1224 33.42 15.67 15.50
C LEU A 1224 33.88 15.71 16.97
N ILE A 1225 33.15 15.07 17.88
CA ILE A 1225 33.47 15.02 19.31
C ILE A 1225 34.46 13.87 19.53
N THR A 1226 35.75 14.18 19.53
CA THR A 1226 36.79 13.18 19.80
C THR A 1226 37.69 13.47 21.01
N ASP A 1227 37.46 14.57 21.72
CA ASP A 1227 38.22 14.88 22.93
C ASP A 1227 37.62 14.23 24.20
N GLU A 1228 38.33 13.23 24.73
CA GLU A 1228 38.08 12.45 25.96
C GLU A 1228 37.95 13.26 27.27
N SER A 1229 38.05 14.59 27.23
CA SER A 1229 38.11 15.45 28.42
C SER A 1229 36.79 16.15 28.80
N THR A 1230 35.66 15.75 28.22
CA THR A 1230 34.44 16.60 28.21
C THR A 1230 33.23 16.03 28.94
N ILE A 1231 33.40 15.03 29.80
CA ILE A 1231 32.45 14.78 30.89
C ILE A 1231 32.98 15.57 32.09
N GLU A 1232 32.51 16.81 32.30
CA GLU A 1232 32.42 17.24 33.70
C GLU A 1232 31.48 16.22 34.35
N PRO A 1233 31.93 15.42 35.33
CA PRO A 1233 30.98 14.62 36.08
C PRO A 1233 29.96 15.61 36.64
N LEU A 1234 28.66 15.34 36.44
CA LEU A 1234 27.63 15.99 37.25
C LEU A 1234 28.18 16.02 38.68
N PRO A 1235 28.32 17.21 39.31
CA PRO A 1235 29.09 17.35 40.54
C PRO A 1235 28.62 16.30 41.52
N ALA A 1236 29.55 15.53 42.08
CA ALA A 1236 29.23 14.49 43.03
C ALA A 1236 28.38 15.09 44.16
N LEU A 1237 27.08 14.85 44.11
CA LEU A 1237 26.21 15.09 45.25
C LEU A 1237 26.69 14.12 46.31
N ILE A 1238 27.48 14.66 47.25
CA ILE A 1238 27.94 13.98 48.45
C ILE A 1238 26.71 13.37 49.10
N ILE A 1239 26.57 12.05 48.95
CA ILE A 1239 25.63 11.25 49.70
C ILE A 1239 26.15 11.31 51.14
N ASN A 1240 25.63 12.27 51.92
CA ASN A 1240 25.79 12.21 53.37
C ASN A 1240 25.05 10.95 53.83
N GLU A 1241 25.81 10.00 54.39
CA GLU A 1241 25.26 8.86 55.10
C GLU A 1241 24.17 9.31 56.08
N PRO A 1242 23.10 8.52 56.24
CA PRO A 1242 21.95 8.93 57.02
C PRO A 1242 22.35 9.03 58.49
N SER A 1243 22.45 10.25 59.01
CA SER A 1243 22.50 10.47 60.45
C SER A 1243 21.17 9.99 61.03
N THR A 1244 21.22 8.85 61.70
CA THR A 1244 20.17 8.32 62.55
C THR A 1244 19.82 9.35 63.62
N SER A 1245 18.81 10.20 63.39
CA SER A 1245 18.00 10.80 64.45
C SER A 1245 16.86 11.66 63.91
N THR A 1246 15.70 11.48 64.55
CA THR A 1246 14.65 12.49 64.78
C THR A 1246 13.61 12.79 63.69
N SER A 1247 12.45 12.17 63.93
CA SER A 1247 11.13 12.81 64.13
C SER A 1247 10.45 13.52 62.96
N THR A 1248 9.45 12.83 62.43
CA THR A 1248 8.18 13.34 61.90
C THR A 1248 7.62 14.53 62.70
N SER A 1249 7.64 15.76 62.17
CA SER A 1249 6.65 16.80 62.56
C SER A 1249 6.59 18.11 61.73
N SER A 1250 7.48 18.41 60.78
CA SER A 1250 7.62 19.81 60.31
C SER A 1250 7.11 20.17 58.90
N ILE A 1251 6.45 19.29 58.14
CA ILE A 1251 5.87 19.63 56.82
C ILE A 1251 4.34 19.70 56.91
N LYS A 1252 3.83 20.72 57.64
CA LYS A 1252 2.38 21.02 57.70
C LYS A 1252 2.04 22.51 57.66
N LYS A 1253 2.97 23.39 57.26
CA LYS A 1253 2.78 24.84 57.43
C LYS A 1253 3.07 25.75 56.23
N ARG A 1254 3.15 25.22 55.00
CA ARG A 1254 3.34 26.07 53.80
C ARG A 1254 2.38 25.80 52.63
N MET A 1255 1.19 25.25 52.90
CA MET A 1255 0.04 25.31 51.99
C MET A 1255 -1.08 26.08 52.69
N ASN A 1256 -0.95 27.40 52.72
CA ASN A 1256 -2.03 28.35 52.93
C ASN A 1256 -1.47 29.72 52.61
N LEU A 1257 -1.56 30.12 51.34
CA LEU A 1257 -1.74 31.49 50.86
C LEU A 1257 -1.77 31.46 49.33
N LYS A 1258 -3.01 31.51 48.81
CA LYS A 1258 -3.53 31.90 47.50
C LYS A 1258 -2.76 31.54 46.23
#